data_AF-A0A935RIC4-F1
#
_entry.id   AF-A0A935RIC4-F1
#
_cell.length_a   1.000
_cell.length_b   1.000
_cell.length_c   1.000
_cell.angle_alpha   90.00
_cell.angle_beta   90.00
_cell.angle_gamma   90.00
#
_symmetry.space_group_name_H-M   'P 1'
#
loop_
_entity.id
_entity.type
_entity.pdbx_description
1 polymer ?
#
loop_
_entity_poly.entity_id
_entity_poly.type
_entity_poly.pdbx_seq_one_letter_code
_entity_poly.pdbx_strand_id
1 'polypeptide(L)'
;MNRWRIHPDRRVAAAMARRAPRCVKSCVAFCFVLAVLPTAIALAQDGGRAPGLPEIPGFPQERMMRPQALTGVDVIELRRRLSELDRLLVLGSAARAAALLDELAQHSALSRELVTRRIELEQLRGDHAAAAALCRQAVAEQPLNPSLWRELASSLLALDQPDSARLALDRFLANSPNLRSSGLVSVEMLRAAGRPVVALSLIDSLRGVLREPRFQGLERAVVLLAVDRQEDAADEAHAELVSGPYNLALLRTALLEGPYKPGLGDRFRARLLESAQRPDGSAAALVLVANLMVVEGQAAPAVALGAPLATRPDGALLLLQNAVVLMRERAQDVVDAPATAATRSSIGSPSSIASPSSIEAQATIDYLLGTLDVLSSAASGAPSLRVRAADLLAETCELALGRGLLGPDPQAAVVRFDEILARVRAVNPGSEFLYSSRIRLATYRRDVLGEAREAARGLERLATDMNLPTEGLAMVRLTLGECYLAAGDTARGRQVLTALGRDPEFRQAGGHAHYHLARLDLAEGHYATARDRFAVIALDNPAAPYANDALDLGLALAEELENPGGGPTILQWYAQGVYAELTSQPAARLAALERFVQEAAARLDTSEPQHLLERGRFELAKALVAAGRRDEAATQLEAIVAQHPRGRFPGAALQMLGRLRLEDGRTDLAREAWERLLAQYPGFLFSDDVRDELRRMPR
;
A
#
# COMPACT_ATOMS: atom_id res chain seq x y z
N MET A 1 -40.95 -20.68 37.07
CA MET A 1 -40.46 -20.69 38.46
C MET A 1 -39.11 -21.39 38.51
N ASN A 2 -38.05 -20.63 38.84
CA ASN A 2 -36.76 -21.01 39.44
C ASN A 2 -35.94 -22.16 38.81
N ARG A 3 -34.62 -22.11 38.66
CA ARG A 3 -33.54 -21.14 38.93
C ARG A 3 -32.31 -21.81 38.31
N TRP A 4 -31.59 -21.16 37.39
CA TRP A 4 -30.23 -21.58 37.06
C TRP A 4 -29.27 -20.45 37.46
N ARG A 5 -28.37 -20.81 38.38
CA ARG A 5 -27.35 -19.95 38.96
C ARG A 5 -26.26 -19.68 37.93
N ILE A 6 -25.89 -18.41 37.81
CA ILE A 6 -24.75 -17.92 37.04
C ILE A 6 -23.53 -17.94 37.97
N HIS A 7 -22.45 -18.61 37.57
CA HIS A 7 -21.09 -18.30 38.01
C HIS A 7 -20.24 -18.03 36.76
N PRO A 8 -19.41 -16.98 36.76
CA PRO A 8 -18.69 -16.53 35.56
C PRO A 8 -17.36 -17.26 35.43
N ASP A 9 -17.18 -18.03 34.35
CA ASP A 9 -15.91 -18.71 34.08
C ASP A 9 -14.98 -17.84 33.21
N ARG A 10 -13.79 -17.61 33.75
CA ARG A 10 -12.75 -16.66 33.30
C ARG A 10 -11.96 -17.14 32.08
N ARG A 11 -12.62 -17.66 31.03
CA ARG A 11 -11.92 -18.22 29.86
C ARG A 11 -12.36 -17.70 28.48
N VAL A 12 -13.10 -16.59 28.43
CA VAL A 12 -13.52 -15.97 27.15
C VAL A 12 -12.74 -14.68 26.80
N ALA A 13 -11.95 -14.13 27.72
CA ALA A 13 -11.18 -12.90 27.47
C ALA A 13 -9.86 -13.10 26.68
N ALA A 14 -9.49 -14.33 26.32
CA ALA A 14 -8.20 -14.64 25.67
C ALA A 14 -8.28 -14.98 24.16
N ALA A 15 -9.47 -14.99 23.56
CA ALA A 15 -9.66 -15.40 22.16
C ALA A 15 -10.09 -14.28 21.20
N MET A 16 -10.38 -13.06 21.68
CA MET A 16 -10.81 -11.93 20.84
C MET A 16 -9.70 -10.94 20.45
N ALA A 17 -8.43 -11.19 20.80
CA ALA A 17 -7.31 -10.31 20.43
C ALA A 17 -6.60 -10.70 19.12
N ARG A 18 -7.15 -11.63 18.32
CA ARG A 18 -6.56 -12.09 17.05
C ARG A 18 -7.53 -11.97 15.89
N ARG A 19 -7.85 -10.74 15.48
CA ARG A 19 -8.27 -10.37 14.10
C ARG A 19 -8.65 -8.89 14.07
N ALA A 20 -7.66 -8.05 13.78
CA ALA A 20 -7.83 -6.70 13.23
C ALA A 20 -6.58 -6.38 12.38
N PRO A 21 -6.73 -5.72 11.22
CA PRO A 21 -5.65 -5.52 10.25
C PRO A 21 -4.64 -4.49 10.76
N ARG A 22 -3.36 -4.86 10.81
CA ARG A 22 -2.26 -3.94 11.12
C ARG A 22 -1.73 -3.31 9.83
N CYS A 23 -2.19 -2.11 9.53
CA CYS A 23 -1.39 -1.13 8.79
C CYS A 23 -0.50 -0.40 9.80
N VAL A 24 0.80 -0.70 9.82
CA VAL A 24 1.82 0.13 10.48
C VAL A 24 3.12 0.04 9.68
N LYS A 25 3.38 1.04 8.84
CA LYS A 25 4.74 1.45 8.47
C LYS A 25 5.28 2.30 9.63
N SER A 26 6.57 2.15 9.95
CA SER A 26 7.36 2.92 10.94
C SER A 26 7.08 2.71 12.43
N CYS A 27 7.74 1.71 13.06
CA CYS A 27 7.93 1.68 14.53
C CYS A 27 9.08 0.77 15.03
N VAL A 28 10.08 0.42 14.21
CA VAL A 28 11.16 -0.50 14.64
C VAL A 28 12.28 0.19 15.44
N ALA A 29 12.35 1.53 15.48
CA ALA A 29 13.40 2.24 16.20
C ALA A 29 13.12 2.52 17.71
N PHE A 30 11.92 2.24 18.23
CA PHE A 30 11.50 2.81 19.53
C PHE A 30 11.52 1.83 20.73
N CYS A 31 11.83 0.55 20.54
CA CYS A 31 11.70 -0.46 21.60
C CYS A 31 12.95 -0.73 22.47
N PHE A 32 14.08 -0.02 22.29
CA PHE A 32 15.32 -0.34 23.02
C PHE A 32 15.68 0.56 24.22
N VAL A 33 14.89 1.58 24.55
CA VAL A 33 15.27 2.60 25.56
C VAL A 33 14.65 2.39 26.95
N LEU A 34 13.76 1.41 27.17
CA LEU A 34 13.01 1.25 28.42
C LEU A 34 13.45 0.10 29.35
N ALA A 35 14.77 -0.18 29.46
CA ALA A 35 15.26 -1.29 30.29
C ALA A 35 16.43 -0.98 31.26
N VAL A 36 16.81 0.28 31.53
CA VAL A 36 17.96 0.60 32.44
C VAL A 36 17.66 1.68 33.49
N LEU A 37 16.51 1.61 34.16
CA LEU A 37 16.24 2.37 35.40
C LEU A 37 15.53 1.43 36.39
N PRO A 38 16.27 0.63 37.18
CA PRO A 38 16.41 1.00 38.59
C PRO A 38 17.68 0.41 39.25
N THR A 39 18.77 1.17 39.39
CA THR A 39 19.91 0.76 40.26
C THR A 39 20.79 1.93 40.72
N ALA A 40 20.19 3.10 40.96
CA ALA A 40 20.95 4.29 41.39
C ALA A 40 20.29 5.09 42.53
N ILE A 41 19.41 4.45 43.32
CA ILE A 41 18.82 5.04 44.54
C ILE A 41 19.08 4.07 45.70
N ALA A 42 20.33 3.99 46.18
CA ALA A 42 20.67 3.24 47.39
C ALA A 42 22.00 3.62 48.09
N LEU A 43 22.76 4.63 47.65
CA LEU A 43 24.09 4.93 48.23
C LEU A 43 24.34 6.41 48.60
N ALA A 44 23.30 7.16 48.96
CA ALA A 44 23.44 8.53 49.44
C ALA A 44 22.79 8.74 50.81
N GLN A 45 23.18 7.92 51.79
CA GLN A 45 23.00 8.21 53.21
C GLN A 45 24.20 7.64 53.97
N ASP A 46 25.26 8.43 54.11
CA ASP A 46 26.05 8.41 55.34
C ASP A 46 26.82 9.71 55.52
N GLY A 47 26.63 10.33 56.69
CA GLY A 47 27.16 11.64 57.05
C GLY A 47 28.52 11.56 57.71
N GLY A 48 29.36 12.58 57.45
CA GLY A 48 30.62 12.78 58.15
C GLY A 48 31.03 14.25 58.12
N ARG A 49 30.98 14.91 59.27
CA ARG A 49 31.47 16.27 59.53
C ARG A 49 33.01 16.33 59.49
N ALA A 50 33.56 17.44 59.00
CA ALA A 50 34.90 17.91 59.36
C ALA A 50 34.90 19.45 59.54
N PRO A 51 35.77 20.02 60.41
CA PRO A 51 35.62 21.38 60.94
C PRO A 51 36.59 22.42 60.34
N GLY A 52 36.12 23.67 60.27
CA GLY A 52 36.83 24.93 60.53
C GLY A 52 38.03 25.35 59.66
N LEU A 53 37.91 26.50 58.98
CA LEU A 53 38.93 27.57 58.82
C LEU A 53 38.38 28.70 57.88
N PRO A 54 38.96 29.92 57.86
CA PRO A 54 38.45 31.15 58.46
C PRO A 54 37.75 32.13 57.48
N GLU A 55 37.09 33.14 58.05
CA GLU A 55 36.42 34.26 57.38
C GLU A 55 37.36 35.10 56.50
N ILE A 56 36.92 35.42 55.28
CA ILE A 56 37.52 36.43 54.40
C ILE A 56 36.51 37.58 54.24
N PRO A 57 36.93 38.86 54.34
CA PRO A 57 36.02 39.99 54.42
C PRO A 57 35.52 40.47 53.04
N GLY A 58 34.21 40.77 53.00
CA GLY A 58 33.58 41.85 52.24
C GLY A 58 33.92 42.01 50.75
N PHE A 59 33.07 41.45 49.88
CA PHE A 59 32.85 42.00 48.54
C PHE A 59 31.54 42.80 48.50
N PRO A 60 31.49 43.94 47.78
CA PRO A 60 30.31 44.78 47.71
C PRO A 60 29.13 44.03 47.09
N GLN A 61 27.95 44.19 47.68
CA GLN A 61 26.69 43.68 47.12
C GLN A 61 26.38 44.40 45.80
N GLU A 62 26.80 43.82 44.68
CA GLU A 62 26.06 44.03 43.44
C GLU A 62 24.73 43.26 43.55
N ARG A 63 23.62 43.97 43.30
CA ARG A 63 22.27 43.41 43.21
C ARG A 63 22.22 42.36 42.09
N MET A 64 22.64 41.13 42.36
CA MET A 64 22.18 39.98 41.60
C MET A 64 20.72 39.73 42.01
N MET A 65 19.80 39.92 41.06
CA MET A 65 18.45 39.34 41.18
C MET A 65 18.61 37.86 41.51
N ARG A 66 18.10 37.44 42.68
CA ARG A 66 18.06 36.03 43.06
C ARG A 66 17.31 35.26 41.95
N PRO A 67 17.87 34.16 41.40
CA PRO A 67 17.07 33.23 40.63
C PRO A 67 15.92 32.78 41.54
N GLN A 68 14.68 32.89 41.07
CA GLN A 68 13.54 32.33 41.79
C GLN A 68 13.85 30.84 42.04
N ALA A 69 13.89 30.44 43.31
CA ALA A 69 14.00 29.04 43.67
C ALA A 69 12.72 28.34 43.19
N LEU A 70 12.82 27.61 42.08
CA LEU A 70 11.72 26.83 41.51
C LEU A 70 11.19 25.87 42.56
N THR A 71 9.87 25.89 42.80
CA THR A 71 9.25 24.93 43.71
C THR A 71 9.18 23.55 43.06
N GLY A 72 8.98 22.48 43.84
CA GLY A 72 8.86 21.12 43.30
C GLY A 72 7.70 20.94 42.30
N VAL A 73 6.68 21.80 42.37
CA VAL A 73 5.55 21.83 41.44
C VAL A 73 5.94 22.49 40.10
N ASP A 74 6.76 23.54 40.14
CA ASP A 74 7.24 24.23 38.93
C ASP A 74 8.14 23.34 38.08
N VAL A 75 8.96 22.49 38.72
CA VAL A 75 9.85 21.55 38.00
C VAL A 75 9.07 20.48 37.23
N ILE A 76 7.95 19.99 37.78
CA ILE A 76 7.11 18.98 37.11
C ILE A 76 6.39 19.61 35.90
N GLU A 77 5.86 20.81 36.05
CA GLU A 77 5.19 21.53 34.96
C GLU A 77 6.18 21.89 33.83
N LEU A 78 7.39 22.38 34.16
CA LEU A 78 8.42 22.67 33.16
C LEU A 78 8.84 21.41 32.39
N ARG A 79 8.97 20.25 33.07
CA ARG A 79 9.24 18.97 32.40
C ARG A 79 8.11 18.55 31.46
N ARG A 80 6.86 18.76 31.88
CA ARG A 80 5.68 18.48 31.04
C ARG A 80 5.70 19.34 29.78
N ARG A 81 5.98 20.63 29.92
CA ARG A 81 6.06 21.59 28.81
C ARG A 81 7.24 21.30 27.87
N LEU A 82 8.41 20.91 28.39
CA LEU A 82 9.53 20.45 27.55
C LEU A 82 9.16 19.19 26.75
N SER A 83 8.47 18.24 27.37
CA SER A 83 7.98 17.04 26.68
C SER A 83 6.94 17.37 25.59
N GLU A 84 6.13 18.40 25.83
CA GLU A 84 5.17 18.91 24.85
C GLU A 84 5.89 19.58 23.66
N LEU A 85 6.93 20.38 23.94
CA LEU A 85 7.79 20.97 22.90
C LEU A 85 8.46 19.89 22.04
N ASP A 86 9.01 18.83 22.65
CA ASP A 86 9.61 17.71 21.92
C ASP A 86 8.60 17.02 20.99
N ARG A 87 7.36 16.84 21.45
CA ARG A 87 6.29 16.30 20.59
C ARG A 87 5.96 17.21 19.43
N LEU A 88 5.91 18.53 19.65
CA LEU A 88 5.62 19.49 18.59
C LEU A 88 6.73 19.54 17.53
N LEU A 89 7.99 19.42 17.93
CA LEU A 89 9.13 19.33 17.02
C LEU A 89 9.07 18.04 16.19
N VAL A 90 8.84 16.89 16.83
CA VAL A 90 8.69 15.59 16.13
C VAL A 90 7.51 15.59 15.16
N LEU A 91 6.40 16.26 15.50
CA LEU A 91 5.22 16.39 14.63
C LEU A 91 5.38 17.46 13.53
N GLY A 92 6.51 18.17 13.47
CA GLY A 92 6.75 19.22 12.49
C GLY A 92 5.89 20.48 12.65
N SER A 93 5.34 20.71 13.84
CA SER A 93 4.47 21.86 14.12
C SER A 93 5.29 23.13 14.46
N ALA A 94 6.05 23.64 13.47
CA ALA A 94 7.01 24.73 13.62
C ALA A 94 6.48 25.96 14.38
N ALA A 95 5.29 26.44 14.01
CA ALA A 95 4.71 27.65 14.60
C ALA A 95 4.34 27.47 16.08
N ARG A 96 3.79 26.31 16.45
CA ARG A 96 3.41 26.00 17.83
C ARG A 96 4.64 25.71 18.69
N ALA A 97 5.62 25.00 18.14
CA ALA A 97 6.90 24.76 18.80
C ALA A 97 7.62 26.08 19.10
N ALA A 98 7.64 27.02 18.16
CA ALA A 98 8.23 28.34 18.35
C ALA A 98 7.58 29.12 19.50
N ALA A 99 6.25 29.21 19.52
CA ALA A 99 5.53 29.92 20.57
C ALA A 99 5.81 29.33 21.96
N LEU A 100 5.84 27.99 22.07
CA LEU A 100 6.14 27.30 23.33
C LEU A 100 7.61 27.45 23.74
N LEU A 101 8.53 27.52 22.76
CA LEU A 101 9.95 27.75 23.01
C LEU A 101 10.20 29.16 23.56
N ASP A 102 9.54 30.18 23.00
CA ASP A 102 9.63 31.57 23.48
C ASP A 102 9.04 31.73 24.88
N GLU A 103 7.96 31.01 25.22
CA GLU A 103 7.41 30.94 26.58
C GLU A 103 8.44 30.34 27.56
N LEU A 104 9.05 29.20 27.20
CA LEU A 104 10.03 28.51 28.05
C LEU A 104 11.35 29.28 28.18
N ALA A 105 11.74 30.07 27.17
CA ALA A 105 12.98 30.85 27.17
C ALA A 105 12.99 31.96 28.24
N GLN A 106 11.83 32.35 28.77
CA GLN A 106 11.70 33.30 29.88
C GLN A 106 12.27 32.74 31.19
N HIS A 107 12.40 31.41 31.31
CA HIS A 107 12.99 30.75 32.46
C HIS A 107 14.50 30.52 32.25
N SER A 108 15.33 31.37 32.86
CA SER A 108 16.80 31.31 32.72
C SER A 108 17.41 29.96 33.10
N ALA A 109 16.77 29.20 33.98
CA ALA A 109 17.15 27.84 34.36
C ALA A 109 17.13 26.83 33.20
N LEU A 110 16.29 27.05 32.18
CA LEU A 110 16.16 26.17 31.01
C LEU A 110 17.03 26.60 29.82
N SER A 111 17.73 27.72 29.93
CA SER A 111 18.50 28.33 28.83
C SER A 111 19.39 27.33 28.09
N ARG A 112 20.10 26.45 28.81
CA ARG A 112 20.97 25.41 28.22
C ARG A 112 20.21 24.26 27.57
N GLU A 113 19.06 23.87 28.12
CA GLU A 113 18.24 22.75 27.63
C GLU A 113 17.43 23.12 26.37
N LEU A 114 17.19 24.41 26.15
CA LEU A 114 16.44 24.91 25.00
C LEU A 114 17.31 25.11 23.75
N VAL A 115 18.65 25.15 23.88
CA VAL A 115 19.55 25.41 22.74
C VAL A 115 19.39 24.36 21.64
N THR A 116 19.38 23.06 21.99
CA THR A 116 19.22 21.98 21.01
C THR A 116 17.85 22.02 20.33
N ARG A 117 16.79 22.36 21.08
CA ARG A 117 15.42 22.51 20.56
C ARG A 117 15.26 23.71 19.64
N ARG A 118 16.00 24.79 19.91
CA ARG A 118 16.02 25.97 19.04
C ARG A 118 16.76 25.68 17.73
N ILE A 119 17.86 24.93 17.79
CA ILE A 119 18.55 24.45 16.58
C ILE A 119 17.60 23.59 15.73
N GLU A 120 16.92 22.62 16.34
CA GLU A 120 15.97 21.73 15.65
C GLU A 120 14.79 22.50 15.03
N LEU A 121 14.26 23.51 15.73
CA LEU A 121 13.23 24.38 15.21
C LEU A 121 13.67 25.15 13.95
N GLU A 122 14.89 25.70 13.95
CA GLU A 122 15.41 26.44 12.78
C GLU A 122 15.68 25.50 11.59
N GLN A 123 16.19 24.29 11.85
CA GLN A 123 16.30 23.26 10.81
C GLN A 123 14.93 22.90 10.21
N LEU A 124 13.91 22.76 11.06
CA LEU A 124 12.55 22.41 10.63
C LEU A 124 11.88 23.53 9.81
N ARG A 125 12.28 24.78 10.05
CA ARG A 125 11.88 25.95 9.23
C ARG A 125 12.63 26.06 7.91
N GLY A 126 13.68 25.25 7.72
CA GLY A 126 14.60 25.33 6.57
C GLY A 126 15.66 26.43 6.69
N ASP A 127 15.76 27.13 7.83
CA ASP A 127 16.82 28.12 8.08
C ASP A 127 18.07 27.44 8.64
N HIS A 128 18.75 26.71 7.75
CA HIS A 128 19.98 25.99 8.10
C HIS A 128 21.15 26.93 8.45
N ALA A 129 21.10 28.20 8.01
CA ALA A 129 22.11 29.20 8.33
C ALA A 129 22.01 29.64 9.79
N ALA A 130 20.80 29.97 10.26
CA ALA A 130 20.53 30.28 11.66
C ALA A 130 20.85 29.08 12.56
N ALA A 131 20.43 27.87 12.16
CA ALA A 131 20.75 26.64 12.89
C ALA A 131 22.28 26.44 13.02
N ALA A 132 23.04 26.59 11.94
CA ALA A 132 24.50 26.47 11.97
C ALA A 132 25.16 27.53 12.86
N ALA A 133 24.67 28.78 12.87
CA ALA A 133 25.17 29.83 13.75
C ALA A 133 24.94 29.49 15.24
N LEU A 134 23.73 29.04 15.59
CA LEU A 134 23.40 28.57 16.93
C LEU A 134 24.26 27.38 17.35
N CYS A 135 24.46 26.41 16.45
CA CYS A 135 25.35 25.28 16.69
C CYS A 135 26.79 25.72 16.98
N ARG A 136 27.34 26.66 16.20
CA ARG A 136 28.72 27.17 16.40
C ARG A 136 28.90 27.83 17.78
N GLN A 137 27.90 28.59 18.22
CA GLN A 137 27.90 29.18 19.57
C GLN A 137 27.83 28.07 20.63
N ALA A 138 26.93 27.11 20.46
CA ALA A 138 26.72 26.03 21.42
C ALA A 138 27.94 25.10 21.57
N VAL A 139 28.62 24.76 20.48
CA VAL A 139 29.84 23.93 20.53
C VAL A 139 31.03 24.67 21.14
N ALA A 140 31.06 26.01 21.09
CA ALA A 140 32.08 26.80 21.77
C ALA A 140 31.92 26.70 23.30
N GLU A 141 30.68 26.65 23.79
CA GLU A 141 30.37 26.47 25.21
C GLU A 141 30.48 25.02 25.67
N GLN A 142 30.15 24.05 24.80
CA GLN A 142 30.10 22.62 25.10
C GLN A 142 30.84 21.79 24.03
N PRO A 143 32.18 21.88 23.92
CA PRO A 143 32.94 21.27 22.83
C PRO A 143 32.95 19.73 22.84
N LEU A 144 32.65 19.11 23.98
CA LEU A 144 32.61 17.65 24.13
C LEU A 144 31.22 17.05 23.88
N ASN A 145 30.20 17.87 23.56
CA ASN A 145 28.85 17.36 23.34
C ASN A 145 28.68 16.87 21.89
N PRO A 146 28.60 15.55 21.64
CA PRO A 146 28.54 15.02 20.28
C PRO A 146 27.27 15.42 19.53
N SER A 147 26.14 15.59 20.24
CA SER A 147 24.86 15.94 19.60
C SER A 147 24.93 17.29 18.89
N LEU A 148 25.62 18.27 19.47
CA LEU A 148 25.77 19.60 18.86
C LEU A 148 26.63 19.56 17.59
N TRP A 149 27.69 18.75 17.58
CA TRP A 149 28.52 18.55 16.39
C TRP A 149 27.76 17.84 15.27
N ARG A 150 26.89 16.88 15.61
CA ARG A 150 25.99 16.23 14.65
C ARG A 150 25.01 17.22 14.02
N GLU A 151 24.35 18.06 14.83
CA GLU A 151 23.44 19.09 14.30
C GLU A 151 24.14 20.15 13.45
N LEU A 152 25.37 20.52 13.85
CA LEU A 152 26.21 21.40 13.06
C LEU A 152 26.52 20.77 11.68
N ALA A 153 26.94 19.51 11.66
CA ALA A 153 27.22 18.80 10.42
C ALA A 153 25.98 18.70 9.51
N SER A 154 24.81 18.38 10.08
CA SER A 154 23.53 18.32 9.35
C SER A 154 23.22 19.65 8.66
N SER A 155 23.30 20.75 9.42
CA SER A 155 23.03 22.10 8.91
C SER A 155 24.05 22.53 7.85
N LEU A 156 25.32 22.19 8.02
CA LEU A 156 26.38 22.50 7.05
C LEU A 156 26.23 21.70 5.74
N LEU A 157 25.78 20.44 5.81
CA LEU A 157 25.47 19.66 4.61
C LEU A 157 24.29 20.26 3.84
N ALA A 158 23.25 20.70 4.54
CA ALA A 158 22.11 21.39 3.92
C ALA A 158 22.50 22.73 3.27
N LEU A 159 23.53 23.40 3.79
CA LEU A 159 24.10 24.64 3.22
C LEU A 159 25.14 24.39 2.11
N ASP A 160 25.35 23.15 1.69
CA ASP A 160 26.40 22.78 0.73
C ASP A 160 27.82 23.22 1.15
N GLN A 161 28.15 23.01 2.44
CA GLN A 161 29.48 23.26 3.00
C GLN A 161 30.16 21.94 3.43
N PRO A 162 30.51 21.05 2.48
CA PRO A 162 30.93 19.68 2.78
C PRO A 162 32.22 19.59 3.60
N ASP A 163 33.20 20.47 3.37
CA ASP A 163 34.47 20.44 4.11
C ASP A 163 34.26 20.83 5.58
N SER A 164 33.44 21.85 5.84
CA SER A 164 33.09 22.26 7.20
C SER A 164 32.24 21.19 7.89
N ALA A 165 31.31 20.57 7.15
CA ALA A 165 30.54 19.45 7.65
C ALA A 165 31.43 18.26 8.02
N ARG A 166 32.46 17.95 7.21
CA ARG A 166 33.41 16.87 7.48
C ARG A 166 34.16 17.10 8.79
N LEU A 167 34.65 18.32 9.02
CA LEU A 167 35.31 18.69 10.28
C LEU A 167 34.37 18.55 11.48
N ALA A 168 33.10 18.96 11.32
CA ALA A 168 32.10 18.78 12.37
C ALA A 168 31.81 17.29 12.64
N LEU A 169 31.76 16.45 11.59
CA LEU A 169 31.63 14.99 11.73
C LEU A 169 32.84 14.36 12.43
N ASP A 170 34.06 14.81 12.14
CA ASP A 170 35.26 14.30 12.83
C ASP A 170 35.20 14.62 14.33
N ARG A 171 34.73 15.81 14.70
CA ARG A 171 34.49 16.19 16.10
C ARG A 171 33.34 15.39 16.73
N PHE A 172 32.29 15.11 15.97
CA PHE A 172 31.20 14.24 16.42
C PHE A 172 31.71 12.82 16.72
N LEU A 173 32.49 12.21 15.82
CA LEU A 173 33.06 10.88 15.98
C LEU A 173 34.03 10.81 17.15
N ALA A 174 34.90 11.81 17.30
CA ALA A 174 35.91 11.86 18.37
C ALA A 174 35.29 11.95 19.78
N ASN A 175 34.14 12.60 19.91
CA ASN A 175 33.46 12.80 21.20
C ASN A 175 32.30 11.83 21.43
N SER A 176 32.01 10.92 20.50
CA SER A 176 30.91 9.97 20.62
C SER A 176 31.29 8.79 21.52
N PRO A 177 30.38 8.33 22.41
CA PRO A 177 30.66 7.19 23.28
C PRO A 177 30.75 5.86 22.52
N ASN A 178 30.17 5.79 21.32
CA ASN A 178 30.22 4.61 20.46
C ASN A 178 30.62 5.04 19.03
N LEU A 179 31.88 4.77 18.67
CA LEU A 179 32.43 5.10 17.35
C LEU A 179 31.70 4.37 16.22
N ARG A 180 31.27 3.13 16.45
CA ARG A 180 30.55 2.34 15.45
C ARG A 180 29.22 3.00 15.12
N SER A 181 28.39 3.28 16.12
CA SER A 181 27.07 3.90 15.92
C SER A 181 27.16 5.31 15.33
N SER A 182 28.09 6.13 15.82
CA SER A 182 28.32 7.49 15.28
C SER A 182 28.87 7.45 13.85
N GLY A 183 29.68 6.45 13.53
CA GLY A 183 30.13 6.15 12.17
C GLY A 183 28.97 5.85 11.20
N LEU A 184 28.03 4.98 11.59
CA LEU A 184 26.83 4.68 10.78
C LEU A 184 26.04 5.96 10.45
N VAL A 185 25.77 6.79 11.47
CA VAL A 185 25.04 8.05 11.32
C VAL A 185 25.77 9.01 10.39
N SER A 186 27.09 9.15 10.55
CA SER A 186 27.89 10.07 9.75
C SER A 186 27.92 9.67 8.27
N VAL A 187 28.02 8.37 7.97
CA VAL A 187 27.95 7.84 6.60
C VAL A 187 26.58 8.14 5.99
N GLU A 188 25.50 7.90 6.72
CA GLU A 188 24.15 8.13 6.20
C GLU A 188 23.88 9.61 5.93
N MET A 189 24.33 10.51 6.81
CA MET A 189 24.23 11.96 6.59
C MET A 189 24.92 12.39 5.29
N LEU A 190 26.11 11.88 5.00
CA LEU A 190 26.86 12.19 3.78
C LEU A 190 26.19 11.61 2.53
N ARG A 191 25.60 10.41 2.63
CA ARG A 191 24.84 9.80 1.53
C ARG A 191 23.57 10.58 1.21
N ALA A 192 22.78 10.91 2.23
CA ALA A 192 21.56 11.70 2.08
C ALA A 192 21.84 13.10 1.50
N ALA A 193 23.00 13.69 1.82
CA ALA A 193 23.45 14.95 1.24
C ALA A 193 24.00 14.83 -0.19
N GLY A 194 24.04 13.63 -0.79
CA GLY A 194 24.59 13.42 -2.13
C GLY A 194 26.11 13.63 -2.20
N ARG A 195 26.86 13.22 -1.17
CA ARG A 195 28.34 13.33 -1.13
C ARG A 195 29.00 11.93 -1.09
N PRO A 196 28.89 11.13 -2.17
CA PRO A 196 29.32 9.73 -2.15
C PRO A 196 30.84 9.56 -2.01
N VAL A 197 31.67 10.44 -2.57
CA VAL A 197 33.14 10.37 -2.44
C VAL A 197 33.57 10.51 -0.97
N VAL A 198 32.98 11.48 -0.25
CA VAL A 198 33.30 11.72 1.15
C VAL A 198 32.78 10.58 2.02
N ALA A 199 31.57 10.09 1.75
CA ALA A 199 31.02 8.91 2.43
C ALA A 199 31.93 7.68 2.27
N LEU A 200 32.43 7.41 1.06
CA LEU A 200 33.35 6.29 0.79
C LEU A 200 34.63 6.41 1.62
N SER A 201 35.26 7.59 1.61
CA SER A 201 36.49 7.84 2.36
C SER A 201 36.31 7.62 3.87
N LEU A 202 35.14 7.99 4.40
CA LEU A 202 34.80 7.80 5.80
C LEU A 202 34.60 6.31 6.11
N ILE A 203 33.89 5.55 5.26
CA ILE A 203 33.73 4.11 5.44
C ILE A 203 35.10 3.42 5.47
N ASP A 204 35.96 3.69 4.49
CA ASP A 204 37.28 3.07 4.39
C ASP A 204 38.16 3.41 5.62
N SER A 205 38.10 4.66 6.10
CA SER A 205 38.78 5.08 7.33
C SER A 205 38.25 4.35 8.57
N LEU A 206 36.93 4.25 8.71
CA LEU A 206 36.28 3.58 9.85
C LEU A 206 36.56 2.08 9.86
N ARG A 207 36.62 1.41 8.69
CA ARG A 207 37.03 -0.01 8.58
C ARG A 207 38.41 -0.23 9.18
N GLY A 208 39.37 0.67 8.89
CA GLY A 208 40.71 0.62 9.45
C GLY A 208 40.75 0.83 10.96
N VAL A 209 40.08 1.88 11.45
CA VAL A 209 40.07 2.25 12.88
C VAL A 209 39.34 1.20 13.73
N LEU A 210 38.17 0.73 13.28
CA LEU A 210 37.39 -0.30 13.96
C LEU A 210 38.01 -1.71 13.81
N ARG A 211 38.95 -1.88 12.87
CA ARG A 211 39.48 -3.19 12.45
C ARG A 211 38.38 -4.16 11.99
N GLU A 212 37.33 -3.61 11.42
CA GLU A 212 36.17 -4.32 10.90
C GLU A 212 36.14 -4.18 9.38
N PRO A 213 36.76 -5.10 8.61
CA PRO A 213 36.87 -4.97 7.14
C PRO A 213 35.51 -4.97 6.43
N ARG A 214 34.45 -5.42 7.11
CA ARG A 214 33.07 -5.48 6.60
C ARG A 214 32.16 -4.39 7.15
N PHE A 215 32.69 -3.41 7.89
CA PHE A 215 31.88 -2.29 8.36
C PHE A 215 31.21 -1.60 7.15
N GLN A 216 29.88 -1.46 7.20
CA GLN A 216 29.05 -0.84 6.15
C GLN A 216 29.27 -1.43 4.74
N GLY A 217 29.37 -2.76 4.59
CA GLY A 217 29.57 -3.42 3.29
C GLY A 217 28.50 -3.10 2.24
N LEU A 218 27.24 -3.16 2.64
CA LEU A 218 26.11 -2.82 1.77
C LEU A 218 26.19 -1.37 1.27
N GLU A 219 26.35 -0.42 2.19
CA GLU A 219 26.42 1.00 1.89
C GLU A 219 27.65 1.33 1.06
N ARG A 220 28.78 0.68 1.33
CA ARG A 220 30.00 0.84 0.55
C ARG A 220 29.83 0.38 -0.89
N ALA A 221 29.18 -0.75 -1.13
CA ALA A 221 28.90 -1.24 -2.49
C ALA A 221 28.07 -0.22 -3.28
N VAL A 222 27.02 0.33 -2.65
CA VAL A 222 26.17 1.37 -3.24
C VAL A 222 26.98 2.65 -3.51
N VAL A 223 27.75 3.13 -2.55
CA VAL A 223 28.54 4.35 -2.69
C VAL A 223 29.63 4.22 -3.76
N LEU A 224 30.29 3.05 -3.85
CA LEU A 224 31.26 2.76 -4.92
C LEU A 224 30.62 2.85 -6.30
N LEU A 225 29.41 2.31 -6.44
CA LEU A 225 28.67 2.40 -7.70
C LEU A 225 28.30 3.87 -8.02
N ALA A 226 27.95 4.67 -7.02
CA ALA A 226 27.66 6.10 -7.19
C ALA A 226 28.86 6.93 -7.64
N VAL A 227 30.09 6.45 -7.43
CA VAL A 227 31.34 7.10 -7.91
C VAL A 227 31.94 6.40 -9.15
N ASP A 228 31.12 5.63 -9.89
CA ASP A 228 31.47 4.85 -11.08
C ASP A 228 32.61 3.82 -10.89
N ARG A 229 32.84 3.37 -9.65
CA ARG A 229 33.76 2.27 -9.34
C ARG A 229 33.03 0.93 -9.39
N GLN A 230 32.54 0.59 -10.58
CA GLN A 230 31.59 -0.51 -10.80
C GLN A 230 32.14 -1.89 -10.42
N GLU A 231 33.39 -2.20 -10.76
CA GLU A 231 33.99 -3.51 -10.46
C GLU A 231 34.25 -3.68 -8.96
N ASP A 232 34.76 -2.63 -8.30
CA ASP A 232 34.94 -2.62 -6.84
C ASP A 232 33.60 -2.74 -6.12
N ALA A 233 32.55 -2.09 -6.64
CA ALA A 233 31.21 -2.18 -6.10
C ALA A 233 30.67 -3.61 -6.21
N ALA A 234 30.91 -4.29 -7.34
CA ALA A 234 30.51 -5.67 -7.56
C ALA A 234 31.25 -6.63 -6.63
N ASP A 235 32.55 -6.42 -6.42
CA ASP A 235 33.36 -7.23 -5.51
C ASP A 235 32.90 -7.03 -4.05
N GLU A 236 32.59 -5.80 -3.63
CA GLU A 236 32.03 -5.53 -2.30
C GLU A 236 30.64 -6.14 -2.13
N ALA A 237 29.74 -5.97 -3.11
CA ALA A 237 28.40 -6.56 -3.11
C ALA A 237 28.45 -8.09 -3.02
N HIS A 238 29.31 -8.72 -3.81
CA HIS A 238 29.53 -10.16 -3.77
C HIS A 238 29.97 -10.60 -2.37
N ALA A 239 30.97 -9.91 -1.82
CA ALA A 239 31.57 -10.28 -0.56
C ALA A 239 30.62 -10.06 0.64
N GLU A 240 29.76 -9.05 0.57
CA GLU A 240 28.64 -8.85 1.50
C GLU A 240 27.67 -10.04 1.46
N LEU A 241 27.27 -10.47 0.26
CA LEU A 241 26.34 -11.59 0.06
C LEU A 241 26.95 -12.97 0.35
N VAL A 242 28.27 -13.11 0.33
CA VAL A 242 28.96 -14.30 0.88
C VAL A 242 28.86 -14.31 2.40
N SER A 243 29.02 -13.16 3.05
CA SER A 243 28.98 -13.05 4.51
C SER A 243 27.56 -13.13 5.10
N GLY A 244 26.56 -12.62 4.38
CA GLY A 244 25.18 -12.55 4.79
C GLY A 244 24.22 -12.64 3.60
N PRO A 245 23.83 -13.87 3.16
CA PRO A 245 22.89 -14.05 2.05
C PRO A 245 21.54 -13.35 2.24
N TYR A 246 21.12 -13.15 3.50
CA TYR A 246 19.89 -12.44 3.85
C TYR A 246 19.92 -10.94 3.49
N ASN A 247 21.10 -10.38 3.21
CA ASN A 247 21.24 -9.00 2.77
C ASN A 247 20.85 -8.79 1.30
N LEU A 248 20.52 -9.86 0.56
CA LEU A 248 20.06 -9.80 -0.84
C LEU A 248 18.95 -8.76 -1.06
N ALA A 249 17.88 -8.81 -0.26
CA ALA A 249 16.74 -7.91 -0.43
C ALA A 249 17.11 -6.45 -0.13
N LEU A 250 17.91 -6.22 0.92
CA LEU A 250 18.37 -4.89 1.32
C LEU A 250 19.31 -4.29 0.26
N LEU A 251 20.28 -5.07 -0.20
CA LEU A 251 21.25 -4.64 -1.20
C LEU A 251 20.58 -4.39 -2.56
N ARG A 252 19.66 -5.27 -2.98
CA ARG A 252 18.86 -5.03 -4.19
C ARG A 252 18.11 -3.70 -4.10
N THR A 253 17.38 -3.47 -3.00
CA THR A 253 16.60 -2.25 -2.80
C THR A 253 17.52 -1.02 -2.85
N ALA A 254 18.62 -1.04 -2.12
CA ALA A 254 19.57 0.08 -2.08
C ALA A 254 20.25 0.36 -3.42
N LEU A 255 20.47 -0.66 -4.26
CA LEU A 255 20.98 -0.48 -5.61
C LEU A 255 19.93 0.14 -6.53
N LEU A 256 18.72 -0.43 -6.57
CA LEU A 256 17.64 -0.02 -7.49
C LEU A 256 17.06 1.36 -7.16
N GLU A 257 16.91 1.70 -5.88
CA GLU A 257 16.51 3.06 -5.44
C GLU A 257 17.67 4.06 -5.57
N GLY A 258 18.91 3.56 -5.61
CA GLY A 258 20.13 4.36 -5.59
C GLY A 258 20.78 4.54 -6.97
N PRO A 259 22.11 4.30 -7.06
CA PRO A 259 22.93 4.69 -8.21
C PRO A 259 22.88 3.68 -9.36
N TYR A 260 22.34 2.48 -9.15
CA TYR A 260 22.21 1.54 -10.26
C TYR A 260 21.16 2.06 -11.24
N LYS A 261 21.55 2.16 -12.51
CA LYS A 261 20.65 2.50 -13.62
C LYS A 261 20.78 1.42 -14.69
N PRO A 262 19.65 0.89 -15.20
CA PRO A 262 19.65 -0.03 -16.34
C PRO A 262 20.54 0.47 -17.48
N GLY A 263 21.40 -0.40 -18.01
CA GLY A 263 22.35 -0.07 -19.09
C GLY A 263 23.59 0.74 -18.69
N LEU A 264 23.64 1.36 -17.50
CA LEU A 264 24.86 1.98 -16.97
C LEU A 264 25.66 1.05 -16.05
N GLY A 265 25.03 -0.02 -15.57
CA GLY A 265 25.63 -0.99 -14.63
C GLY A 265 26.23 -2.24 -15.25
N ASP A 266 26.56 -2.24 -16.55
CA ASP A 266 27.01 -3.45 -17.26
C ASP A 266 28.32 -4.02 -16.71
N ARG A 267 29.32 -3.18 -16.39
CA ARG A 267 30.58 -3.64 -15.79
C ARG A 267 30.35 -4.20 -14.39
N PHE A 268 29.50 -3.54 -13.61
CA PHE A 268 29.08 -4.03 -12.28
C PHE A 268 28.43 -5.42 -12.40
N ARG A 269 27.44 -5.58 -13.28
CA ARG A 269 26.70 -6.84 -13.46
C ARG A 269 27.61 -7.95 -13.96
N ALA A 270 28.46 -7.67 -14.96
CA ALA A 270 29.41 -8.64 -15.51
C ALA A 270 30.42 -9.11 -14.45
N ARG A 271 31.00 -8.19 -13.68
CA ARG A 271 31.94 -8.52 -12.61
C ARG A 271 31.29 -9.29 -11.46
N LEU A 272 30.07 -8.91 -11.07
CA LEU A 272 29.31 -9.63 -10.04
C LEU A 272 29.00 -11.06 -10.49
N LEU A 273 28.61 -11.24 -11.76
CA LEU A 273 28.36 -12.56 -12.36
C LEU A 273 29.63 -13.42 -12.37
N GLU A 274 30.75 -12.85 -12.82
CA GLU A 274 32.05 -13.53 -12.85
C GLU A 274 32.43 -14.05 -11.45
N SER A 275 32.35 -13.19 -10.42
CA SER A 275 32.64 -13.56 -9.03
C SER A 275 31.65 -14.60 -8.48
N ALA A 276 30.37 -14.49 -8.83
CA ALA A 276 29.32 -15.38 -8.37
C ALA A 276 29.38 -16.79 -8.99
N GLN A 277 29.99 -16.95 -10.17
CA GLN A 277 30.17 -18.23 -10.85
C GLN A 277 31.41 -19.02 -10.41
N ARG A 278 32.29 -18.42 -9.60
CA ARG A 278 33.46 -19.12 -9.06
C ARG A 278 33.03 -20.26 -8.12
N PRO A 279 33.89 -21.27 -7.88
CA PRO A 279 33.56 -22.40 -7.00
C PRO A 279 33.15 -21.99 -5.57
N ASP A 280 33.69 -20.88 -5.08
CA ASP A 280 33.39 -20.24 -3.79
C ASP A 280 32.31 -19.14 -3.88
N GLY A 281 31.65 -19.02 -5.03
CA GLY A 281 30.69 -17.98 -5.31
C GLY A 281 29.38 -18.10 -4.53
N SER A 282 28.75 -16.96 -4.24
CA SER A 282 27.47 -16.87 -3.53
C SER A 282 26.27 -17.07 -4.45
N ALA A 283 25.38 -17.99 -4.08
CA ALA A 283 24.06 -18.13 -4.72
C ALA A 283 23.25 -16.84 -4.63
N ALA A 284 23.40 -16.05 -3.56
CA ALA A 284 22.73 -14.75 -3.43
C ALA A 284 23.25 -13.72 -4.43
N ALA A 285 24.53 -13.75 -4.76
CA ALA A 285 25.07 -12.89 -5.80
C ALA A 285 24.50 -13.25 -7.19
N LEU A 286 24.34 -14.55 -7.50
CA LEU A 286 23.67 -14.98 -8.73
C LEU A 286 22.21 -14.53 -8.80
N VAL A 287 21.47 -14.64 -7.69
CA VAL A 287 20.07 -14.16 -7.62
C VAL A 287 20.01 -12.62 -7.73
N LEU A 288 20.97 -11.89 -7.17
CA LEU A 288 21.06 -10.44 -7.37
C LEU A 288 21.28 -10.09 -8.84
N VAL A 289 22.18 -10.79 -9.54
CA VAL A 289 22.39 -10.59 -10.98
C VAL A 289 21.10 -10.86 -11.74
N ALA A 290 20.40 -11.97 -11.46
CA ALA A 290 19.12 -12.29 -12.08
C ALA A 290 18.08 -11.16 -11.85
N ASN A 291 18.00 -10.62 -10.64
CA ASN A 291 17.10 -9.50 -10.33
C ASN A 291 17.43 -8.23 -11.12
N LEU A 292 18.72 -7.91 -11.31
CA LEU A 292 19.13 -6.75 -12.11
C LEU A 292 18.80 -6.95 -13.60
N MET A 293 18.99 -8.17 -14.12
CA MET A 293 18.58 -8.54 -15.48
C MET A 293 17.07 -8.38 -15.69
N VAL A 294 16.25 -8.74 -14.69
CA VAL A 294 14.80 -8.56 -14.74
C VAL A 294 14.41 -7.09 -14.86
N VAL A 295 15.09 -6.20 -14.13
CA VAL A 295 14.85 -4.74 -14.24
C VAL A 295 15.20 -4.22 -15.64
N GLU A 296 16.14 -4.86 -16.32
CA GLU A 296 16.52 -4.57 -17.70
C GLU A 296 15.63 -5.28 -18.75
N GLY A 297 14.56 -5.95 -18.33
CA GLY A 297 13.65 -6.67 -19.23
C GLY A 297 14.12 -8.08 -19.63
N GLN A 298 15.21 -8.59 -19.05
CA GLN A 298 15.86 -9.85 -19.45
C GLN A 298 15.40 -11.04 -18.59
N ALA A 299 14.10 -11.35 -18.60
CA ALA A 299 13.52 -12.41 -17.77
C ALA A 299 14.07 -13.82 -18.09
N ALA A 300 14.09 -14.23 -19.36
CA ALA A 300 14.50 -15.59 -19.72
C ALA A 300 15.98 -15.90 -19.37
N PRO A 301 16.95 -15.01 -19.67
CA PRO A 301 18.32 -15.16 -19.18
C PRO A 301 18.42 -15.21 -17.65
N ALA A 302 17.62 -14.40 -16.93
CA ALA A 302 17.59 -14.41 -15.48
C ALA A 302 17.09 -15.75 -14.90
N VAL A 303 16.06 -16.37 -15.51
CA VAL A 303 15.59 -17.71 -15.14
C VAL A 303 16.66 -18.76 -15.41
N ALA A 304 17.30 -18.71 -16.59
CA ALA A 304 18.37 -19.65 -16.94
C ALA A 304 19.55 -19.57 -15.96
N LEU A 305 19.89 -18.37 -15.49
CA LEU A 305 20.93 -18.15 -14.50
C LEU A 305 20.57 -18.76 -13.13
N GLY A 306 19.31 -18.65 -12.71
CA GLY A 306 18.83 -19.22 -11.45
C GLY A 306 18.60 -20.73 -11.49
N ALA A 307 18.32 -21.33 -12.65
CA ALA A 307 17.89 -22.71 -12.76
C ALA A 307 18.83 -23.75 -12.10
N PRO A 308 20.18 -23.66 -12.20
CA PRO A 308 21.08 -24.57 -11.49
C PRO A 308 20.91 -24.53 -9.96
N LEU A 309 20.55 -23.38 -9.39
CA LEU A 309 20.36 -23.20 -7.94
C LEU A 309 19.15 -23.96 -7.42
N ALA A 310 18.14 -24.22 -8.25
CA ALA A 310 16.93 -24.96 -7.85
C ALA A 310 17.22 -26.41 -7.45
N THR A 311 18.33 -26.98 -7.92
CA THR A 311 18.74 -28.35 -7.59
C THR A 311 19.43 -28.47 -6.23
N ARG A 312 19.83 -27.33 -5.63
CA ARG A 312 20.53 -27.25 -4.34
C ARG A 312 19.58 -26.73 -3.26
N PRO A 313 19.53 -27.31 -2.04
CA PRO A 313 18.58 -26.89 -1.02
C PRO A 313 18.70 -25.41 -0.58
N ASP A 314 19.93 -24.92 -0.44
CA ASP A 314 20.27 -23.53 -0.11
C ASP A 314 19.84 -22.56 -1.23
N GLY A 315 20.18 -22.90 -2.48
CA GLY A 315 19.80 -22.13 -3.66
C GLY A 315 18.30 -22.08 -3.89
N ALA A 316 17.61 -23.22 -3.75
CA ALA A 316 16.17 -23.32 -3.89
C ALA A 316 15.41 -22.48 -2.86
N LEU A 317 15.84 -22.53 -1.59
CA LEU A 317 15.26 -21.69 -0.54
C LEU A 317 15.44 -20.20 -0.84
N LEU A 318 16.61 -19.81 -1.34
CA LEU A 318 16.91 -18.41 -1.66
C LEU A 318 16.09 -17.90 -2.85
N LEU A 319 15.95 -18.68 -3.92
CA LEU A 319 15.08 -18.36 -5.05
C LEU A 319 13.62 -18.20 -4.61
N LEU A 320 13.16 -19.09 -3.72
CA LEU A 320 11.81 -19.03 -3.17
C LEU A 320 11.58 -17.77 -2.32
N GLN A 321 12.55 -17.40 -1.48
CA GLN A 321 12.51 -16.16 -0.69
C GLN A 321 12.50 -14.92 -1.60
N ASN A 322 13.33 -14.93 -2.64
CA ASN A 322 13.37 -13.86 -3.65
C ASN A 322 12.02 -13.72 -4.37
N ALA A 323 11.40 -14.83 -4.77
CA ALA A 323 10.09 -14.83 -5.41
C ALA A 323 9.02 -14.21 -4.51
N VAL A 324 9.00 -14.55 -3.21
CA VAL A 324 8.06 -13.95 -2.24
C VAL A 324 8.25 -12.43 -2.12
N VAL A 325 9.50 -11.94 -2.12
CA VAL A 325 9.79 -10.51 -2.06
C VAL A 325 9.26 -9.81 -3.31
N LEU A 326 9.61 -10.29 -4.50
CA LEU A 326 9.18 -9.71 -5.77
C LEU A 326 7.66 -9.74 -5.95
N MET A 327 6.99 -10.82 -5.53
CA MET A 327 5.53 -10.89 -5.54
C MET A 327 4.89 -9.83 -4.65
N ARG A 328 5.43 -9.59 -3.45
CA ARG A 328 4.91 -8.55 -2.54
C ARG A 328 5.09 -7.15 -3.10
N GLU A 329 6.24 -6.88 -3.72
CA GLU A 329 6.48 -5.61 -4.41
C GLU A 329 5.43 -5.37 -5.50
N ARG A 330 5.14 -6.39 -6.33
CA ARG A 330 4.14 -6.29 -7.41
C ARG A 330 2.69 -6.27 -6.94
N ALA A 331 2.41 -6.89 -5.80
CA ALA A 331 1.10 -6.79 -5.15
C ALA A 331 0.86 -5.39 -4.59
N GLN A 332 1.89 -4.72 -4.05
CA GLN A 332 1.78 -3.35 -3.54
C GLN A 332 1.49 -2.34 -4.67
N ASP A 333 2.08 -2.54 -5.85
CA ASP A 333 1.72 -1.77 -7.06
C ASP A 333 0.22 -1.87 -7.43
N VAL A 334 -0.57 -2.79 -6.83
CA VAL A 334 -2.03 -2.91 -7.07
C VAL A 334 -2.79 -1.90 -6.23
N VAL A 335 -2.38 -1.73 -4.98
CA VAL A 335 -3.05 -0.84 -4.02
C VAL A 335 -2.87 0.62 -4.45
N ASP A 336 -1.71 0.93 -5.03
CA ASP A 336 -1.34 2.28 -5.41
C ASP A 336 -1.77 2.65 -6.86
N ALA A 337 -2.16 1.67 -7.68
CA ALA A 337 -2.70 1.89 -9.02
C ALA A 337 -4.24 1.92 -9.00
N PRO A 338 -4.91 2.99 -9.47
CA PRO A 338 -6.37 3.03 -9.51
C PRO A 338 -6.92 1.87 -10.35
N ALA A 339 -8.04 1.29 -9.90
CA ALA A 339 -8.73 0.12 -10.47
C ALA A 339 -9.23 0.27 -11.93
N THR A 340 -8.76 1.27 -12.65
CA THR A 340 -9.10 1.60 -14.05
C THR A 340 -8.46 0.65 -15.09
N ALA A 341 -7.66 -0.34 -14.69
CA ALA A 341 -7.03 -1.27 -15.63
C ALA A 341 -8.03 -2.26 -16.27
N ALA A 342 -9.17 -2.54 -15.64
CA ALA A 342 -10.21 -3.40 -16.22
C ALA A 342 -10.91 -2.77 -17.44
N THR A 343 -10.72 -1.48 -17.70
CA THR A 343 -11.36 -0.76 -18.83
C THR A 343 -10.46 -0.63 -20.07
N ARG A 344 -9.21 -1.17 -20.05
CA ARG A 344 -8.32 -1.16 -21.23
C ARG A 344 -8.54 -2.33 -22.20
N SER A 345 -9.69 -2.99 -22.16
CA SER A 345 -9.97 -4.17 -23.00
C SER A 345 -10.46 -3.84 -24.43
N SER A 346 -10.50 -2.59 -24.88
CA SER A 346 -11.11 -2.30 -26.19
C SER A 346 -10.55 -1.11 -26.97
N ILE A 347 -9.22 -0.96 -27.08
CA ILE A 347 -8.65 -0.18 -28.21
C ILE A 347 -7.47 -0.93 -28.82
N GLY A 348 -7.73 -1.51 -29.99
CA GLY A 348 -6.69 -1.98 -30.89
C GLY A 348 -5.85 -0.81 -31.38
N SER A 349 -4.60 -0.75 -30.93
CA SER A 349 -3.50 -0.07 -31.59
C SER A 349 -2.20 -0.77 -31.15
N PRO A 350 -1.57 -1.61 -32.00
CA PRO A 350 -0.40 -2.42 -31.63
C PRO A 350 0.91 -1.64 -31.37
N SER A 351 0.85 -0.32 -31.15
CA SER A 351 2.03 0.55 -31.27
C SER A 351 2.16 1.63 -30.20
N SER A 352 1.49 1.51 -29.04
CA SER A 352 1.89 2.33 -27.89
C SER A 352 3.18 1.75 -27.31
N ILE A 353 4.28 2.48 -27.46
CA ILE A 353 5.58 2.18 -26.83
C ILE A 353 5.31 1.86 -25.35
N ALA A 354 5.54 0.61 -24.94
CA ALA A 354 5.35 0.19 -23.56
C ALA A 354 6.18 1.12 -22.65
N SER A 355 5.55 1.67 -21.60
CA SER A 355 6.30 2.46 -20.63
C SER A 355 7.41 1.58 -20.03
N PRO A 356 8.57 2.16 -19.66
CA PRO A 356 9.66 1.40 -19.02
C PRO A 356 9.18 0.56 -17.83
N SER A 357 8.20 1.07 -17.06
CA SER A 357 7.55 0.36 -15.95
C SER A 357 6.76 -0.88 -16.38
N SER A 358 6.16 -0.88 -17.58
CA SER A 358 5.40 -2.01 -18.11
C SER A 358 6.32 -3.15 -18.57
N ILE A 359 7.48 -2.81 -19.13
CA ILE A 359 8.50 -3.79 -19.55
C ILE A 359 9.07 -4.50 -18.32
N GLU A 360 9.41 -3.74 -17.28
CA GLU A 360 9.90 -4.28 -16.01
C GLU A 360 8.85 -5.17 -15.33
N ALA A 361 7.58 -4.75 -15.30
CA ALA A 361 6.50 -5.53 -14.72
C ALA A 361 6.31 -6.88 -15.45
N GLN A 362 6.29 -6.87 -16.78
CA GLN A 362 6.21 -8.09 -17.59
C GLN A 362 7.40 -9.01 -17.33
N ALA A 363 8.62 -8.47 -17.36
CA ALA A 363 9.84 -9.24 -17.11
C ALA A 363 9.88 -9.83 -15.69
N THR A 364 9.37 -9.10 -14.69
CA THR A 364 9.26 -9.60 -13.31
C THR A 364 8.30 -10.80 -13.25
N ILE A 365 7.13 -10.70 -13.89
CA ILE A 365 6.17 -11.80 -13.95
C ILE A 365 6.74 -13.01 -14.68
N ASP A 366 7.36 -12.82 -15.84
CA ASP A 366 7.96 -13.93 -16.60
C ASP A 366 9.10 -14.60 -15.83
N TYR A 367 9.92 -13.82 -15.10
CA TYR A 367 10.95 -14.35 -14.22
C TYR A 367 10.36 -15.15 -13.05
N LEU A 368 9.30 -14.65 -12.40
CA LEU A 368 8.63 -15.35 -11.32
C LEU A 368 8.02 -16.68 -11.80
N LEU A 369 7.26 -16.64 -12.89
CA LEU A 369 6.63 -17.83 -13.48
C LEU A 369 7.69 -18.87 -13.88
N GLY A 370 8.75 -18.46 -14.58
CA GLY A 370 9.83 -19.36 -14.99
C GLY A 370 10.61 -19.93 -13.81
N THR A 371 10.97 -19.10 -12.83
CA THR A 371 11.74 -19.55 -11.66
C THR A 371 10.93 -20.50 -10.79
N LEU A 372 9.65 -20.22 -10.54
CA LEU A 372 8.77 -21.06 -9.73
C LEU A 372 8.43 -22.39 -10.44
N ASP A 373 8.27 -22.38 -11.77
CA ASP A 373 8.13 -23.60 -12.58
C ASP A 373 9.36 -24.50 -12.44
N VAL A 374 10.57 -23.94 -12.58
CA VAL A 374 11.83 -24.67 -12.38
C VAL A 374 11.94 -25.22 -10.95
N LEU A 375 11.62 -24.42 -9.93
CA LEU A 375 11.66 -24.87 -8.53
C LEU A 375 10.65 -26.00 -8.26
N SER A 376 9.44 -25.90 -8.80
CA SER A 376 8.39 -26.90 -8.58
C SER A 376 8.69 -28.23 -9.29
N SER A 377 9.40 -28.18 -10.43
CA SER A 377 9.75 -29.35 -11.25
C SER A 377 11.10 -30.00 -10.91
N ALA A 378 11.94 -29.35 -10.07
CA ALA A 378 13.26 -29.87 -9.72
C ALA A 378 13.20 -31.27 -9.07
N ALA A 379 13.78 -32.28 -9.74
CA ALA A 379 13.73 -33.66 -9.26
C ALA A 379 14.49 -33.88 -7.93
N SER A 380 15.60 -33.16 -7.74
CA SER A 380 16.48 -33.27 -6.56
C SER A 380 16.12 -32.33 -5.41
N GLY A 381 15.09 -31.50 -5.57
CA GLY A 381 14.70 -30.50 -4.56
C GLY A 381 13.95 -31.10 -3.38
N ALA A 382 14.03 -30.42 -2.22
CA ALA A 382 13.25 -30.80 -1.04
C ALA A 382 11.73 -30.74 -1.36
N PRO A 383 10.94 -31.80 -1.08
CA PRO A 383 9.53 -31.85 -1.46
C PRO A 383 8.70 -30.66 -0.97
N SER A 384 8.98 -30.17 0.25
CA SER A 384 8.30 -29.01 0.83
C SER A 384 8.53 -27.71 0.05
N LEU A 385 9.75 -27.50 -0.47
CA LEU A 385 10.06 -26.33 -1.29
C LEU A 385 9.35 -26.38 -2.64
N ARG A 386 9.24 -27.57 -3.25
CA ARG A 386 8.52 -27.76 -4.52
C ARG A 386 7.03 -27.48 -4.39
N VAL A 387 6.42 -28.00 -3.32
CA VAL A 387 5.01 -27.75 -2.99
C VAL A 387 4.79 -26.25 -2.79
N ARG A 388 5.65 -25.59 -2.00
CA ARG A 388 5.54 -24.15 -1.78
C ARG A 388 5.77 -23.32 -3.05
N ALA A 389 6.68 -23.75 -3.93
CA ALA A 389 6.89 -23.10 -5.23
C ALA A 389 5.67 -23.26 -6.15
N ALA A 390 5.03 -24.43 -6.16
CA ALA A 390 3.80 -24.66 -6.91
C ALA A 390 2.64 -23.78 -6.42
N ASP A 391 2.50 -23.61 -5.11
CA ASP A 391 1.49 -22.69 -4.55
C ASP A 391 1.74 -21.23 -4.98
N LEU A 392 2.98 -20.74 -4.86
CA LEU A 392 3.35 -19.40 -5.30
C LEU A 392 3.22 -19.24 -6.83
N LEU A 393 3.41 -20.31 -7.60
CA LEU A 393 3.23 -20.30 -9.05
C LEU A 393 1.78 -20.02 -9.42
N ALA A 394 0.82 -20.66 -8.73
CA ALA A 394 -0.61 -20.38 -8.90
C ALA A 394 -0.97 -18.93 -8.51
N GLU A 395 -0.47 -18.46 -7.36
CA GLU A 395 -0.71 -17.09 -6.90
C GLU A 395 -0.10 -16.03 -7.84
N THR A 396 1.10 -16.27 -8.37
CA THR A 396 1.74 -15.42 -9.40
C THR A 396 0.91 -15.40 -10.68
N CYS A 397 0.38 -16.56 -11.08
CA CYS A 397 -0.48 -16.70 -12.25
C CYS A 397 -1.76 -15.86 -12.12
N GLU A 398 -2.40 -15.88 -10.95
CA GLU A 398 -3.56 -15.03 -10.65
C GLU A 398 -3.24 -13.53 -10.73
N LEU A 399 -2.12 -13.12 -10.14
CA LEU A 399 -1.65 -11.75 -10.20
C LEU A 399 -1.41 -11.33 -11.66
N ALA A 400 -0.73 -12.17 -12.44
CA ALA A 400 -0.45 -11.93 -13.85
C ALA A 400 -1.72 -11.82 -14.69
N LEU A 401 -2.70 -12.72 -14.47
CA LEU A 401 -3.99 -12.69 -15.17
C LEU A 401 -4.74 -11.39 -14.90
N GLY A 402 -4.84 -10.97 -13.63
CA GLY A 402 -5.51 -9.73 -13.25
C GLY A 402 -4.85 -8.46 -13.80
N ARG A 403 -3.58 -8.54 -14.20
CA ARG A 403 -2.82 -7.43 -14.80
C ARG A 403 -2.73 -7.48 -16.32
N GLY A 404 -3.24 -8.54 -16.95
CA GLY A 404 -3.06 -8.76 -18.40
C GLY A 404 -1.61 -9.04 -18.80
N LEU A 405 -0.80 -9.61 -17.88
CA LEU A 405 0.64 -9.91 -18.10
C LEU A 405 0.89 -11.40 -18.39
N LEU A 406 -0.16 -12.21 -18.49
CA LEU A 406 -0.06 -13.65 -18.68
C LEU A 406 -0.02 -14.08 -20.16
N GLY A 407 -0.11 -13.15 -21.11
CA GLY A 407 -0.04 -13.47 -22.54
C GLY A 407 -0.25 -12.24 -23.42
N PRO A 408 -0.04 -12.38 -24.73
CA PRO A 408 -0.23 -11.27 -25.68
C PRO A 408 -1.70 -10.87 -25.85
N ASP A 409 -2.63 -11.76 -25.54
CA ASP A 409 -4.07 -11.54 -25.61
C ASP A 409 -4.82 -12.34 -24.53
N PRO A 410 -6.11 -12.01 -24.28
CA PRO A 410 -6.92 -12.70 -23.26
C PRO A 410 -7.09 -14.21 -23.47
N GLN A 411 -7.10 -14.71 -24.71
CA GLN A 411 -7.26 -16.14 -24.99
C GLN A 411 -5.97 -16.90 -24.69
N ALA A 412 -4.84 -16.36 -25.14
CA ALA A 412 -3.52 -16.88 -24.82
C ALA A 412 -3.27 -16.89 -23.30
N ALA A 413 -3.74 -15.87 -22.58
CA ALA A 413 -3.68 -15.82 -21.13
C ALA A 413 -4.43 -16.99 -20.47
N VAL A 414 -5.63 -17.32 -20.95
CA VAL A 414 -6.41 -18.47 -20.45
C VAL A 414 -5.68 -19.80 -20.68
N VAL A 415 -5.14 -20.01 -21.89
CA VAL A 415 -4.39 -21.24 -22.22
C VAL A 415 -3.18 -21.39 -21.31
N ARG A 416 -2.37 -20.33 -21.16
CA ARG A 416 -1.20 -20.33 -20.27
C ARG A 416 -1.59 -20.55 -18.81
N PHE A 417 -2.71 -19.97 -18.37
CA PHE A 417 -3.23 -20.17 -17.01
C PHE A 417 -3.58 -21.64 -16.75
N ASP A 418 -4.32 -22.28 -17.68
CA ASP A 418 -4.71 -23.69 -17.58
C ASP A 418 -3.47 -24.62 -17.57
N GLU A 419 -2.47 -24.34 -18.42
CA GLU A 419 -1.20 -25.08 -18.43
C GLU A 419 -0.45 -24.98 -17.10
N ILE A 420 -0.39 -23.78 -16.51
CA ILE A 420 0.27 -23.56 -15.22
C ILE A 420 -0.47 -24.33 -14.11
N LEU A 421 -1.81 -24.25 -14.07
CA LEU A 421 -2.59 -24.97 -13.07
C LEU A 421 -2.46 -26.50 -13.20
N ALA A 422 -2.31 -27.02 -14.43
CA ALA A 422 -2.04 -28.44 -14.63
C ALA A 422 -0.71 -28.88 -13.99
N ARG A 423 0.33 -28.04 -14.08
CA ARG A 423 1.62 -28.29 -13.42
C ARG A 423 1.52 -28.20 -11.90
N VAL A 424 0.85 -27.16 -11.39
CA VAL A 424 0.62 -27.01 -9.94
C VAL A 424 -0.11 -28.23 -9.39
N ARG A 425 -1.12 -28.73 -10.09
CA ARG A 425 -1.86 -29.95 -9.72
C ARG A 425 -0.98 -31.20 -9.72
N ALA A 426 -0.05 -31.32 -10.67
CA ALA A 426 0.86 -32.46 -10.71
C ALA A 426 1.81 -32.52 -9.50
N VAL A 427 2.16 -31.35 -8.94
CA VAL A 427 3.07 -31.23 -7.79
C VAL A 427 2.32 -31.22 -6.45
N ASN A 428 1.24 -30.44 -6.36
CA ASN A 428 0.42 -30.26 -5.16
C ASN A 428 -1.08 -30.34 -5.49
N PRO A 429 -1.65 -31.55 -5.65
CA PRO A 429 -3.06 -31.72 -6.00
C PRO A 429 -4.03 -31.22 -4.91
N GLY A 430 -3.56 -31.11 -3.66
CA GLY A 430 -4.34 -30.59 -2.53
C GLY A 430 -4.17 -29.08 -2.28
N SER A 431 -3.53 -28.35 -3.20
CA SER A 431 -3.33 -26.90 -3.05
C SER A 431 -4.66 -26.16 -3.01
N GLU A 432 -4.85 -25.30 -2.01
CA GLU A 432 -6.02 -24.40 -1.93
C GLU A 432 -6.04 -23.37 -3.09
N PHE A 433 -4.88 -23.09 -3.68
CA PHE A 433 -4.77 -22.20 -4.82
C PHE A 433 -5.40 -22.80 -6.08
N LEU A 434 -5.51 -24.13 -6.21
CA LEU A 434 -6.07 -24.74 -7.42
C LEU A 434 -7.54 -24.38 -7.64
N TYR A 435 -8.36 -24.40 -6.59
CA TYR A 435 -9.78 -24.08 -6.74
C TYR A 435 -10.03 -22.57 -6.82
N SER A 436 -9.32 -21.77 -6.01
CA SER A 436 -9.42 -20.32 -6.04
C SER A 436 -8.96 -19.75 -7.39
N SER A 437 -7.84 -20.23 -7.93
CA SER A 437 -7.37 -19.87 -9.28
C SER A 437 -8.34 -20.29 -10.37
N ARG A 438 -9.01 -21.45 -10.24
CA ARG A 438 -10.04 -21.87 -11.20
C ARG A 438 -11.29 -20.98 -11.17
N ILE A 439 -11.73 -20.57 -9.98
CA ILE A 439 -12.83 -19.61 -9.82
C ILE A 439 -12.45 -18.28 -10.46
N ARG A 440 -11.21 -17.83 -10.26
CA ARG A 440 -10.70 -16.60 -10.87
C ARG A 440 -10.61 -16.68 -12.39
N LEU A 441 -10.17 -17.81 -12.93
CA LEU A 441 -10.18 -18.07 -14.37
C LEU A 441 -11.60 -18.09 -14.95
N ALA A 442 -12.56 -18.69 -14.25
CA ALA A 442 -13.96 -18.68 -14.66
C ALA A 442 -14.54 -17.26 -14.67
N THR A 443 -14.22 -16.46 -13.66
CA THR A 443 -14.58 -15.03 -13.59
C THR A 443 -13.98 -14.27 -14.76
N TYR A 444 -12.69 -14.50 -15.08
CA TYR A 444 -12.03 -13.88 -16.22
C TYR A 444 -12.67 -14.27 -17.56
N ARG A 445 -12.97 -15.56 -17.77
CA ARG A 445 -13.68 -16.04 -18.97
C ARG A 445 -15.05 -15.38 -19.11
N ARG A 446 -15.79 -15.23 -18.01
CA ARG A 446 -17.10 -14.55 -18.00
C ARG A 446 -16.96 -13.06 -18.34
N ASP A 447 -16.12 -12.34 -17.61
CA ASP A 447 -16.10 -10.87 -17.62
C ASP A 447 -15.27 -10.27 -18.77
N VAL A 448 -14.18 -10.94 -19.15
CA VAL A 448 -13.23 -10.43 -20.17
C VAL A 448 -13.48 -11.07 -21.53
N LEU A 449 -13.73 -12.38 -21.59
CA LEU A 449 -13.97 -13.08 -22.86
C LEU A 449 -15.45 -13.16 -23.25
N GLY A 450 -16.38 -12.86 -22.34
CA GLY A 450 -17.82 -13.05 -22.57
C GLY A 450 -18.23 -14.53 -22.66
N GLU A 451 -17.37 -15.45 -22.24
CA GLU A 451 -17.55 -16.90 -22.35
C GLU A 451 -18.25 -17.50 -21.11
N ALA A 452 -19.36 -16.88 -20.68
CA ALA A 452 -20.06 -17.26 -19.45
C ALA A 452 -20.49 -18.74 -19.42
N ARG A 453 -20.85 -19.33 -20.58
CA ARG A 453 -21.23 -20.74 -20.69
C ARG A 453 -20.05 -21.70 -20.47
N GLU A 454 -18.88 -21.38 -21.00
CA GLU A 454 -17.68 -22.19 -20.79
C GLU A 454 -17.19 -22.07 -19.35
N ALA A 455 -17.25 -20.86 -18.77
CA ALA A 455 -16.98 -20.63 -17.36
C ALA A 455 -17.89 -21.50 -16.46
N ALA A 456 -19.20 -21.53 -16.74
CA ALA A 456 -20.16 -22.37 -16.02
C ALA A 456 -19.81 -23.87 -16.11
N ARG A 457 -19.53 -24.40 -17.31
CA ARG A 457 -19.11 -25.80 -17.51
C ARG A 457 -17.83 -26.15 -16.74
N GLY A 458 -16.89 -25.22 -16.68
CA GLY A 458 -15.67 -25.36 -15.88
C GLY A 458 -15.98 -25.50 -14.39
N LEU A 459 -16.86 -24.64 -13.87
CA LEU A 459 -17.27 -24.62 -12.46
C LEU A 459 -18.15 -25.82 -12.08
N GLU A 460 -19.01 -26.32 -12.97
CA GLU A 460 -19.78 -27.55 -12.76
C GLU A 460 -18.85 -28.75 -12.49
N ARG A 461 -17.79 -28.90 -13.31
CA ARG A 461 -16.77 -29.94 -13.10
C ARG A 461 -16.05 -29.75 -11.77
N LEU A 462 -15.71 -28.52 -11.40
CA LEU A 462 -15.07 -28.23 -10.11
C LEU A 462 -16.00 -28.53 -8.92
N ALA A 463 -17.30 -28.27 -9.04
CA ALA A 463 -18.29 -28.54 -7.99
C ALA A 463 -18.45 -30.04 -7.69
N THR A 464 -18.06 -30.93 -8.61
CA THR A 464 -18.05 -32.38 -8.40
C THR A 464 -16.79 -32.90 -7.70
N ASP A 465 -15.80 -32.04 -7.45
CA ASP A 465 -14.58 -32.44 -6.74
C ASP A 465 -14.86 -32.60 -5.24
N MET A 466 -14.83 -33.86 -4.78
CA MET A 466 -15.10 -34.22 -3.39
C MET A 466 -14.04 -33.71 -2.40
N ASN A 467 -12.90 -33.22 -2.89
CA ASN A 467 -11.83 -32.67 -2.06
C ASN A 467 -11.93 -31.15 -1.86
N LEU A 468 -12.95 -30.51 -2.45
CA LEU A 468 -13.14 -29.08 -2.34
C LEU A 468 -13.52 -28.69 -0.90
N PRO A 469 -12.83 -27.73 -0.26
CA PRO A 469 -13.25 -27.27 1.06
C PRO A 469 -14.61 -26.58 1.00
N THR A 470 -15.32 -26.57 2.13
CA THR A 470 -16.65 -25.97 2.29
C THR A 470 -16.70 -24.52 1.76
N GLU A 471 -15.71 -23.70 2.09
CA GLU A 471 -15.58 -22.33 1.57
C GLU A 471 -15.41 -22.28 0.05
N GLY A 472 -14.56 -23.14 -0.51
CA GLY A 472 -14.38 -23.29 -1.95
C GLY A 472 -15.69 -23.66 -2.66
N LEU A 473 -16.47 -24.60 -2.10
CA LEU A 473 -17.76 -25.01 -2.64
C LEU A 473 -18.78 -23.86 -2.65
N ALA A 474 -18.82 -23.05 -1.59
CA ALA A 474 -19.67 -21.86 -1.52
C ALA A 474 -19.34 -20.89 -2.67
N MET A 475 -18.04 -20.66 -2.91
CA MET A 475 -17.58 -19.75 -3.94
C MET A 475 -17.79 -20.27 -5.35
N VAL A 476 -17.59 -21.57 -5.58
CA VAL A 476 -17.93 -22.22 -6.85
C VAL A 476 -19.42 -22.06 -7.14
N ARG A 477 -20.30 -22.34 -6.17
CA ARG A 477 -21.76 -22.23 -6.36
C ARG A 477 -22.20 -20.80 -6.65
N LEU A 478 -21.63 -19.82 -5.94
CA LEU A 478 -21.93 -18.42 -6.18
C LEU A 478 -21.52 -17.99 -7.59
N THR A 479 -20.25 -18.24 -7.94
CA THR A 479 -19.69 -17.88 -9.26
C THR A 479 -20.41 -18.62 -10.39
N LEU A 480 -20.83 -19.87 -10.17
CA LEU A 480 -21.61 -20.66 -11.12
C LEU A 480 -22.99 -20.02 -11.36
N GLY A 481 -23.67 -19.57 -10.30
CA GLY A 481 -24.91 -18.82 -10.40
C GLY A 481 -24.74 -17.54 -11.23
N GLU A 482 -23.68 -16.77 -10.97
CA GLU A 482 -23.35 -15.56 -11.76
C GLU A 482 -23.04 -15.88 -13.22
N CYS A 483 -22.32 -16.97 -13.50
CA CYS A 483 -22.04 -17.41 -14.87
C CYS A 483 -23.32 -17.83 -15.61
N TYR A 484 -24.26 -18.50 -14.94
CA TYR A 484 -25.56 -18.83 -15.53
C TYR A 484 -26.38 -17.59 -15.85
N LEU A 485 -26.43 -16.61 -14.93
CA LEU A 485 -27.08 -15.33 -15.18
C LEU A 485 -26.45 -14.63 -16.39
N ALA A 486 -25.12 -14.50 -16.42
CA ALA A 486 -24.37 -13.93 -17.53
C ALA A 486 -24.58 -14.68 -18.87
N ALA A 487 -24.82 -15.99 -18.82
CA ALA A 487 -25.12 -16.80 -20.01
C ALA A 487 -26.57 -16.68 -20.50
N GLY A 488 -27.43 -15.96 -19.77
CA GLY A 488 -28.87 -15.84 -20.01
C GLY A 488 -29.72 -16.99 -19.46
N ASP A 489 -29.13 -17.97 -18.77
CA ASP A 489 -29.84 -19.09 -18.16
C ASP A 489 -30.31 -18.73 -16.74
N THR A 490 -31.33 -17.86 -16.68
CA THR A 490 -31.86 -17.36 -15.41
C THR A 490 -32.49 -18.45 -14.55
N ALA A 491 -33.04 -19.50 -15.18
CA ALA A 491 -33.63 -20.63 -14.48
C ALA A 491 -32.59 -21.41 -13.66
N ARG A 492 -31.46 -21.80 -14.28
CA ARG A 492 -30.38 -22.48 -13.56
C ARG A 492 -29.69 -21.55 -12.58
N GLY A 493 -29.46 -20.28 -12.95
CA GLY A 493 -28.91 -19.26 -12.05
C GLY A 493 -29.74 -19.15 -10.77
N ARG A 494 -31.07 -18.98 -10.90
CA ARG A 494 -32.00 -18.94 -9.77
C ARG A 494 -31.95 -20.21 -8.93
N GLN A 495 -31.93 -21.39 -9.55
CA GLN A 495 -31.88 -22.67 -8.83
C GLN A 495 -30.63 -22.78 -7.95
N VAL A 496 -29.44 -22.51 -8.50
CA VAL A 496 -28.16 -22.61 -7.79
C VAL A 496 -28.09 -21.56 -6.66
N LEU A 497 -28.45 -20.31 -6.94
CA LEU A 497 -28.40 -19.23 -5.96
C LEU A 497 -29.43 -19.41 -4.84
N THR A 498 -30.61 -19.96 -5.15
CA THR A 498 -31.62 -20.28 -4.13
C THR A 498 -31.15 -21.39 -3.20
N ALA A 499 -30.52 -22.43 -3.76
CA ALA A 499 -29.93 -23.50 -2.95
C ALA A 499 -28.83 -22.95 -2.03
N LEU A 500 -27.95 -22.09 -2.56
CA LEU A 500 -26.87 -21.46 -1.79
C LEU A 500 -27.41 -20.52 -0.69
N GLY A 501 -28.40 -19.69 -1.00
CA GLY A 501 -28.99 -18.75 -0.03
C GLY A 501 -29.73 -19.42 1.13
N ARG A 502 -30.28 -20.62 0.91
CA ARG A 502 -30.96 -21.40 1.96
C ARG A 502 -30.01 -22.19 2.86
N ASP A 503 -28.75 -22.31 2.48
CA ASP A 503 -27.78 -23.14 3.19
C ASP A 503 -27.20 -22.37 4.40
N PRO A 504 -27.50 -22.78 5.64
CA PRO A 504 -27.05 -22.06 6.83
C PRO A 504 -25.53 -22.13 7.03
N GLU A 505 -24.85 -23.10 6.41
CA GLU A 505 -23.39 -23.20 6.46
C GLU A 505 -22.71 -22.06 5.68
N PHE A 506 -23.41 -21.48 4.70
CA PHE A 506 -22.86 -20.51 3.75
C PHE A 506 -23.38 -19.09 3.94
N ARG A 507 -23.68 -18.63 5.16
CA ARG A 507 -24.31 -17.31 5.41
C ARG A 507 -23.74 -16.13 4.61
N GLN A 508 -22.41 -16.00 4.50
CA GLN A 508 -21.81 -14.90 3.73
C GLN A 508 -22.05 -15.01 2.23
N ALA A 509 -21.80 -16.18 1.64
CA ALA A 509 -22.04 -16.44 0.23
C ALA A 509 -23.55 -16.45 -0.10
N GLY A 510 -24.37 -16.90 0.84
CA GLY A 510 -25.83 -16.88 0.77
C GLY A 510 -26.40 -15.46 0.72
N GLY A 511 -25.84 -14.52 1.49
CA GLY A 511 -26.19 -13.10 1.38
C GLY A 511 -25.91 -12.53 -0.02
N HIS A 512 -24.77 -12.88 -0.62
CA HIS A 512 -24.45 -12.46 -2.00
C HIS A 512 -25.38 -13.15 -3.02
N ALA A 513 -25.72 -14.42 -2.79
CA ALA A 513 -26.69 -15.12 -3.63
C ALA A 513 -28.08 -14.47 -3.57
N HIS A 514 -28.51 -14.03 -2.39
CA HIS A 514 -29.75 -13.28 -2.24
C HIS A 514 -29.72 -11.93 -2.96
N TYR A 515 -28.57 -11.24 -2.99
CA TYR A 515 -28.42 -10.01 -3.77
C TYR A 515 -28.67 -10.23 -5.27
N HIS A 516 -28.07 -11.26 -5.85
CA HIS A 516 -28.32 -11.61 -7.26
C HIS A 516 -29.76 -12.07 -7.50
N LEU A 517 -30.35 -12.83 -6.57
CA LEU A 517 -31.77 -13.20 -6.63
C LEU A 517 -32.70 -11.97 -6.57
N ALA A 518 -32.38 -10.95 -5.77
CA ALA A 518 -33.16 -9.72 -5.68
C ALA A 518 -33.14 -8.95 -7.00
N ARG A 519 -31.96 -8.86 -7.62
CA ARG A 519 -31.79 -8.26 -8.95
C ARG A 519 -32.55 -9.04 -10.02
N LEU A 520 -32.56 -10.37 -9.94
CA LEU A 520 -33.32 -11.20 -10.86
C LEU A 520 -34.84 -11.03 -10.64
N ASP A 521 -35.30 -10.97 -9.39
CA ASP A 521 -36.69 -10.70 -9.04
C ASP A 521 -37.13 -9.33 -9.60
N LEU A 522 -36.27 -8.30 -9.52
CA LEU A 522 -36.50 -6.99 -10.15
C LEU A 522 -36.57 -7.09 -11.67
N ALA A 523 -35.61 -7.77 -12.30
CA ALA A 523 -35.55 -7.94 -13.75
C ALA A 523 -36.77 -8.68 -14.32
N GLU A 524 -37.35 -9.62 -13.58
CA GLU A 524 -38.55 -10.38 -13.96
C GLU A 524 -39.87 -9.66 -13.63
N GLY A 525 -39.82 -8.49 -12.98
CA GLY A 525 -41.00 -7.69 -12.64
C GLY A 525 -41.63 -7.98 -11.28
N HIS A 526 -40.99 -8.82 -10.45
CA HIS A 526 -41.44 -9.13 -9.09
C HIS A 526 -41.00 -8.04 -8.08
N TYR A 527 -41.41 -6.79 -8.31
CA TYR A 527 -40.86 -5.61 -7.62
C TYR A 527 -41.00 -5.64 -6.09
N ALA A 528 -42.16 -6.05 -5.57
CA ALA A 528 -42.39 -6.14 -4.13
C ALA A 528 -41.44 -7.17 -3.48
N THR A 529 -41.29 -8.34 -4.11
CA THR A 529 -40.37 -9.39 -3.66
C THR A 529 -38.91 -8.93 -3.73
N ALA A 530 -38.53 -8.23 -4.80
CA ALA A 530 -37.19 -7.68 -4.95
C ALA A 530 -36.88 -6.65 -3.85
N ARG A 531 -37.80 -5.70 -3.59
CA ARG A 531 -37.69 -4.71 -2.51
C ARG A 531 -37.47 -5.37 -1.16
N ASP A 532 -38.33 -6.32 -0.80
CA ASP A 532 -38.27 -7.00 0.50
C ASP A 532 -36.95 -7.77 0.66
N ARG A 533 -36.50 -8.44 -0.41
CA ARG A 533 -35.22 -9.15 -0.41
C ARG A 533 -34.03 -8.20 -0.25
N PHE A 534 -34.01 -7.07 -0.95
CA PHE A 534 -32.97 -6.05 -0.80
C PHE A 534 -32.89 -5.50 0.62
N ALA A 535 -34.04 -5.22 1.24
CA ALA A 535 -34.10 -4.75 2.62
C ALA A 535 -33.51 -5.76 3.62
N VAL A 536 -33.85 -7.05 3.47
CA VAL A 536 -33.32 -8.12 4.32
C VAL A 536 -31.79 -8.24 4.18
N ILE A 537 -31.27 -8.20 2.96
CA ILE A 537 -29.82 -8.30 2.71
C ILE A 537 -29.04 -7.18 3.39
N ALA A 538 -29.53 -5.94 3.27
CA ALA A 538 -28.89 -4.78 3.86
C ALA A 538 -28.87 -4.85 5.40
N LEU A 539 -29.90 -5.45 6.02
CA LEU A 539 -30.00 -5.62 7.47
C LEU A 539 -29.19 -6.81 7.99
N ASP A 540 -29.15 -7.92 7.26
CA ASP A 540 -28.49 -9.15 7.69
C ASP A 540 -26.96 -9.05 7.66
N ASN A 541 -26.41 -8.30 6.70
CA ASN A 541 -24.96 -8.15 6.56
C ASN A 541 -24.56 -6.72 6.13
N PRO A 542 -24.70 -5.71 7.00
CA PRO A 542 -24.47 -4.30 6.67
C PRO A 542 -23.02 -3.97 6.31
N ALA A 543 -22.06 -4.84 6.69
CA ALA A 543 -20.65 -4.68 6.34
C ALA A 543 -20.28 -5.31 4.98
N ALA A 544 -21.21 -5.98 4.30
CA ALA A 544 -20.94 -6.60 3.01
C ALA A 544 -20.72 -5.57 1.90
N PRO A 545 -19.85 -5.84 0.91
CA PRO A 545 -19.63 -4.94 -0.22
C PRO A 545 -20.90 -4.61 -1.01
N TYR A 546 -21.85 -5.55 -1.07
CA TYR A 546 -23.14 -5.39 -1.76
C TYR A 546 -24.23 -4.74 -0.90
N ALA A 547 -24.02 -4.51 0.40
CA ALA A 547 -25.07 -4.05 1.31
C ALA A 547 -25.55 -2.64 0.99
N ASN A 548 -24.64 -1.73 0.66
CA ASN A 548 -24.98 -0.35 0.28
C ASN A 548 -25.78 -0.32 -1.03
N ASP A 549 -25.36 -1.10 -2.02
CA ASP A 549 -26.08 -1.20 -3.30
C ASP A 549 -27.46 -1.85 -3.11
N ALA A 550 -27.56 -2.86 -2.25
CA ALA A 550 -28.83 -3.48 -1.89
C ALA A 550 -29.76 -2.47 -1.20
N LEU A 551 -29.25 -1.68 -0.26
CA LEU A 551 -30.02 -0.68 0.46
C LEU A 551 -30.52 0.42 -0.49
N ASP A 552 -29.66 0.95 -1.37
CA ASP A 552 -30.03 2.01 -2.30
C ASP A 552 -31.05 1.52 -3.33
N LEU A 553 -30.87 0.33 -3.90
CA LEU A 553 -31.85 -0.28 -4.80
C LEU A 553 -33.17 -0.58 -4.07
N GLY A 554 -33.13 -1.17 -2.88
CA GLY A 554 -34.32 -1.48 -2.09
C GLY A 554 -35.14 -0.23 -1.76
N LEU A 555 -34.47 0.87 -1.40
CA LEU A 555 -35.11 2.14 -1.10
C LEU A 555 -35.69 2.79 -2.38
N ALA A 556 -34.93 2.82 -3.47
CA ALA A 556 -35.41 3.36 -4.74
C ALA A 556 -36.64 2.61 -5.27
N LEU A 557 -36.69 1.27 -5.09
CA LEU A 557 -37.86 0.47 -5.44
C LEU A 557 -39.05 0.77 -4.53
N ALA A 558 -38.83 0.91 -3.21
CA ALA A 558 -39.90 1.23 -2.28
C ALA A 558 -40.55 2.57 -2.60
N GLU A 559 -39.74 3.60 -2.85
CA GLU A 559 -40.18 4.94 -3.18
C GLU A 559 -40.91 4.99 -4.53
N GLU A 560 -40.40 4.29 -5.55
CA GLU A 560 -41.03 4.25 -6.86
C GLU A 560 -42.37 3.50 -6.86
N LEU A 561 -42.52 2.48 -6.00
CA LEU A 561 -43.80 1.78 -5.83
C LEU A 561 -44.87 2.65 -5.15
N GLU A 562 -44.46 3.64 -4.36
CA GLU A 562 -45.34 4.59 -3.66
C GLU A 562 -45.53 5.89 -4.46
N ASN A 563 -44.75 6.11 -5.51
CA ASN A 563 -44.77 7.30 -6.35
C ASN A 563 -46.07 7.37 -7.19
N PRO A 564 -46.93 8.39 -6.99
CA PRO A 564 -48.20 8.53 -7.73
C PRO A 564 -48.03 8.85 -9.23
N GLY A 565 -46.95 9.57 -9.58
CA GLY A 565 -46.58 9.87 -10.97
C GLY A 565 -45.65 8.81 -11.58
N GLY A 566 -45.07 7.98 -10.71
CA GLY A 566 -44.25 6.82 -11.02
C GLY A 566 -45.03 5.50 -10.92
N GLY A 567 -44.31 4.38 -10.90
CA GLY A 567 -44.91 3.07 -10.63
C GLY A 567 -44.42 1.92 -11.52
N PRO A 568 -45.19 0.83 -11.64
CA PRO A 568 -44.74 -0.42 -12.28
C PRO A 568 -44.21 -0.24 -13.71
N THR A 569 -44.67 0.77 -14.44
CA THR A 569 -44.22 1.07 -15.80
C THR A 569 -42.81 1.68 -15.84
N ILE A 570 -42.49 2.60 -14.93
CA ILE A 570 -41.13 3.17 -14.81
C ILE A 570 -40.15 2.07 -14.40
N LEU A 571 -40.56 1.26 -13.40
CA LEU A 571 -39.81 0.10 -12.96
C LEU A 571 -39.57 -0.92 -14.08
N GLN A 572 -40.54 -1.09 -14.98
CA GLN A 572 -40.40 -2.00 -16.12
C GLN A 572 -39.29 -1.57 -17.09
N TRP A 573 -39.16 -0.27 -17.38
CA TRP A 573 -38.05 0.21 -18.21
C TRP A 573 -36.70 0.07 -17.50
N TYR A 574 -36.65 0.39 -16.20
CA TYR A 574 -35.42 0.21 -15.43
C TYR A 574 -35.01 -1.28 -15.34
N ALA A 575 -35.98 -2.18 -15.14
CA ALA A 575 -35.77 -3.62 -15.06
C ALA A 575 -35.12 -4.21 -16.33
N GLN A 576 -35.39 -3.64 -17.52
CA GLN A 576 -34.72 -4.05 -18.76
C GLN A 576 -33.20 -3.78 -18.71
N GLY A 577 -32.79 -2.66 -18.11
CA GLY A 577 -31.38 -2.34 -17.88
C GLY A 577 -30.72 -3.32 -16.91
N VAL A 578 -31.42 -3.65 -15.81
CA VAL A 578 -30.95 -4.63 -14.81
C VAL A 578 -30.83 -6.03 -15.42
N TYR A 579 -31.80 -6.45 -16.24
CA TYR A 579 -31.74 -7.73 -16.95
C TYR A 579 -30.54 -7.80 -17.92
N ALA A 580 -30.34 -6.76 -18.72
CA ALA A 580 -29.22 -6.70 -19.64
C ALA A 580 -27.86 -6.68 -18.92
N GLU A 581 -27.77 -6.06 -17.74
CA GLU A 581 -26.58 -6.15 -16.89
C GLU A 581 -26.36 -7.57 -16.35
N LEU A 582 -27.39 -8.20 -15.76
CA LEU A 582 -27.29 -9.56 -15.22
C LEU A 582 -26.87 -10.58 -16.28
N THR A 583 -27.33 -10.38 -17.52
CA THR A 583 -27.04 -11.25 -18.66
C THR A 583 -25.81 -10.83 -19.47
N SER A 584 -24.99 -9.92 -18.93
CA SER A 584 -23.72 -9.48 -19.54
C SER A 584 -23.87 -8.96 -20.98
N GLN A 585 -24.93 -8.19 -21.25
CA GLN A 585 -25.22 -7.58 -22.55
C GLN A 585 -25.00 -6.05 -22.50
N PRO A 586 -23.75 -5.55 -22.62
CA PRO A 586 -23.44 -4.13 -22.41
C PRO A 586 -24.16 -3.19 -23.40
N ALA A 587 -24.28 -3.59 -24.67
CA ALA A 587 -25.00 -2.81 -25.68
C ALA A 587 -26.51 -2.74 -25.38
N ALA A 588 -27.12 -3.87 -24.99
CA ALA A 588 -28.53 -3.90 -24.61
C ALA A 588 -28.80 -3.10 -23.33
N ARG A 589 -27.85 -3.13 -22.37
CA ARG A 589 -27.92 -2.33 -21.15
C ARG A 589 -27.91 -0.85 -21.46
N LEU A 590 -26.99 -0.40 -22.32
CA LEU A 590 -26.90 0.99 -22.73
C LEU A 590 -28.21 1.47 -23.36
N ALA A 591 -28.73 0.72 -24.34
CA ALA A 591 -29.99 1.04 -25.00
C ALA A 591 -31.20 1.05 -24.03
N ALA A 592 -31.25 0.10 -23.08
CA ALA A 592 -32.30 0.03 -22.08
C ALA A 592 -32.26 1.22 -21.11
N LEU A 593 -31.06 1.63 -20.68
CA LEU A 593 -30.88 2.80 -19.81
C LEU A 593 -31.18 4.12 -20.53
N GLU A 594 -30.77 4.27 -21.79
CA GLU A 594 -31.14 5.44 -22.62
C GLU A 594 -32.66 5.56 -22.73
N ARG A 595 -33.34 4.45 -23.04
CA ARG A 595 -34.81 4.41 -23.10
C ARG A 595 -35.44 4.73 -21.76
N PHE A 596 -34.95 4.13 -20.67
CA PHE A 596 -35.45 4.41 -19.33
C PHE A 596 -35.36 5.90 -19.00
N VAL A 597 -34.18 6.52 -19.17
CA VAL A 597 -33.97 7.93 -18.84
C VAL A 597 -34.86 8.82 -19.72
N GLN A 598 -34.97 8.54 -21.02
CA GLN A 598 -35.81 9.31 -21.93
C GLN A 598 -37.30 9.25 -21.54
N GLU A 599 -37.82 8.05 -21.30
CA GLU A 599 -39.24 7.83 -21.01
C GLU A 599 -39.65 8.28 -19.61
N ALA A 600 -38.74 8.14 -18.63
CA ALA A 600 -38.94 8.60 -17.26
C ALA A 600 -38.88 10.13 -17.17
N ALA A 601 -37.88 10.77 -17.78
CA ALA A 601 -37.77 12.23 -17.79
C ALA A 601 -38.93 12.94 -18.51
N ALA A 602 -39.60 12.26 -19.46
CA ALA A 602 -40.76 12.79 -20.16
C ALA A 602 -42.07 12.70 -19.35
N ARG A 603 -42.14 11.84 -18.33
CA ARG A 603 -43.37 11.57 -17.56
C ARG A 603 -43.33 12.07 -16.13
N LEU A 604 -42.16 12.00 -15.49
CA LEU A 604 -42.02 12.29 -14.07
C LEU A 604 -41.94 13.80 -13.83
N ASP A 605 -42.57 14.24 -12.75
CA ASP A 605 -42.46 15.62 -12.30
C ASP A 605 -41.10 15.85 -11.64
N THR A 606 -40.23 16.60 -12.31
CA THR A 606 -38.88 16.92 -11.81
C THR A 606 -38.87 17.86 -10.61
N SER A 607 -40.02 18.41 -10.19
CA SER A 607 -40.14 19.20 -8.96
C SER A 607 -40.19 18.33 -7.69
N GLU A 608 -40.53 17.05 -7.83
CA GLU A 608 -40.46 16.05 -6.75
C GLU A 608 -39.14 15.25 -6.79
N PRO A 609 -38.71 14.63 -5.68
CA PRO A 609 -37.52 13.77 -5.67
C PRO A 609 -37.70 12.54 -6.59
N GLN A 610 -36.87 12.42 -7.62
CA GLN A 610 -36.92 11.32 -8.60
C GLN A 610 -35.70 10.40 -8.43
N HIS A 611 -35.62 9.69 -7.30
CA HIS A 611 -34.44 8.91 -6.91
C HIS A 611 -34.06 7.81 -7.93
N LEU A 612 -35.05 7.12 -8.52
CA LEU A 612 -34.78 6.10 -9.52
C LEU A 612 -34.27 6.70 -10.84
N LEU A 613 -34.79 7.86 -11.26
CA LEU A 613 -34.31 8.58 -12.44
C LEU A 613 -32.86 9.07 -12.23
N GLU A 614 -32.55 9.64 -11.07
CA GLU A 614 -31.19 10.05 -10.71
C GLU A 614 -30.21 8.87 -10.80
N ARG A 615 -30.60 7.73 -10.21
CA ARG A 615 -29.81 6.50 -10.26
C ARG A 615 -29.61 6.02 -11.69
N GLY A 616 -30.67 5.92 -12.48
CA GLY A 616 -30.57 5.45 -13.86
C GLY A 616 -29.74 6.38 -14.75
N ARG A 617 -29.76 7.70 -14.53
CA ARG A 617 -28.83 8.64 -15.19
C ARG A 617 -27.38 8.39 -14.79
N PHE A 618 -27.12 8.13 -13.52
CA PHE A 618 -25.77 7.85 -13.04
C PHE A 618 -25.26 6.51 -13.59
N GLU A 619 -26.10 5.48 -13.65
CA GLU A 619 -25.78 4.20 -14.29
C GLU A 619 -25.61 4.33 -15.80
N LEU A 620 -26.42 5.16 -16.48
CA LEU A 620 -26.27 5.47 -17.89
C LEU A 620 -24.93 6.18 -18.15
N ALA A 621 -24.54 7.14 -17.33
CA ALA A 621 -23.24 7.80 -17.45
C ALA A 621 -22.09 6.80 -17.34
N LYS A 622 -22.15 5.85 -16.39
CA LYS A 622 -21.16 4.75 -16.29
C LYS A 622 -21.12 3.89 -17.55
N ALA A 623 -22.28 3.50 -18.07
CA ALA A 623 -22.37 2.71 -19.30
C ALA A 623 -21.81 3.46 -20.52
N LEU A 624 -22.08 4.77 -20.63
CA LEU A 624 -21.57 5.63 -21.69
C LEU A 624 -20.04 5.79 -21.62
N VAL A 625 -19.48 5.97 -20.42
CA VAL A 625 -18.01 5.99 -20.24
C VAL A 625 -17.40 4.67 -20.69
N ALA A 626 -17.98 3.53 -20.29
CA ALA A 626 -17.51 2.21 -20.72
C ALA A 626 -17.61 2.00 -22.25
N ALA A 627 -18.59 2.63 -22.91
CA ALA A 627 -18.73 2.62 -24.36
C ALA A 627 -17.87 3.68 -25.08
N GLY A 628 -17.05 4.46 -24.36
CA GLY A 628 -16.23 5.54 -24.91
C GLY A 628 -17.00 6.83 -25.26
N ARG A 629 -18.30 6.90 -24.97
CA ARG A 629 -19.18 8.06 -25.23
C ARG A 629 -19.08 9.08 -24.10
N ARG A 630 -17.88 9.62 -23.89
CA ARG A 630 -17.53 10.45 -22.71
C ARG A 630 -18.30 11.77 -22.63
N ASP A 631 -18.50 12.48 -23.74
CA ASP A 631 -19.24 13.76 -23.74
C ASP A 631 -20.73 13.57 -23.38
N GLU A 632 -21.33 12.47 -23.84
CA GLU A 632 -22.70 12.11 -23.47
C GLU A 632 -22.79 11.71 -22.00
N ALA A 633 -21.79 10.99 -21.48
CA ALA A 633 -21.72 10.69 -20.05
C ALA A 633 -21.65 11.97 -19.20
N ALA A 634 -20.81 12.92 -19.59
CA ALA A 634 -20.72 14.22 -18.91
C ALA A 634 -22.07 14.96 -18.92
N THR A 635 -22.78 14.92 -20.04
CA THR A 635 -24.13 15.52 -20.16
C THR A 635 -25.12 14.92 -19.15
N GLN A 636 -25.11 13.59 -18.98
CA GLN A 636 -25.97 12.93 -17.98
C GLN A 636 -25.58 13.31 -16.54
N LEU A 637 -24.29 13.41 -16.24
CA LEU A 637 -23.80 13.81 -14.91
C LEU A 637 -24.17 15.27 -14.59
N GLU A 638 -24.02 16.17 -15.55
CA GLU A 638 -24.41 17.58 -15.42
C GLU A 638 -25.94 17.72 -15.21
N ALA A 639 -26.74 16.90 -15.91
CA ALA A 639 -28.19 16.86 -15.73
C ALA A 639 -28.62 16.43 -14.31
N ILE A 640 -27.92 15.50 -13.67
CA ILE A 640 -28.19 15.11 -12.27
C ILE A 640 -28.02 16.32 -11.35
N VAL A 641 -26.92 17.05 -11.49
CA VAL A 641 -26.60 18.21 -10.63
C VAL A 641 -27.58 19.36 -10.87
N ALA A 642 -27.95 19.60 -12.13
CA ALA A 642 -28.84 20.70 -12.49
C ALA A 642 -30.30 20.46 -12.11
N GLN A 643 -30.80 19.24 -12.33
CA GLN A 643 -32.22 18.92 -12.15
C GLN A 643 -32.55 18.38 -10.77
N HIS A 644 -31.57 17.76 -10.09
CA HIS A 644 -31.76 17.16 -8.78
C HIS A 644 -30.69 17.60 -7.77
N PRO A 645 -30.51 18.91 -7.53
CA PRO A 645 -29.41 19.42 -6.71
C PRO A 645 -29.46 18.96 -5.24
N ARG A 646 -30.61 18.49 -4.74
CA ARG A 646 -30.78 17.92 -3.39
C ARG A 646 -30.94 16.38 -3.39
N GLY A 647 -30.67 15.75 -4.52
CA GLY A 647 -30.77 14.31 -4.71
C GLY A 647 -29.65 13.51 -4.02
N ARG A 648 -29.63 12.19 -4.22
CA ARG A 648 -28.62 11.28 -3.64
C ARG A 648 -27.32 11.26 -4.43
N PHE A 649 -27.41 11.47 -5.74
CA PHE A 649 -26.31 11.32 -6.69
C PHE A 649 -25.50 12.57 -7.06
N PRO A 650 -25.88 13.84 -6.80
CA PRO A 650 -25.11 14.99 -7.25
C PRO A 650 -23.64 15.02 -6.81
N GLY A 651 -23.34 14.64 -5.57
CA GLY A 651 -21.96 14.55 -5.07
C GLY A 651 -21.14 13.50 -5.84
N ALA A 652 -21.70 12.29 -6.01
CA ALA A 652 -21.06 11.23 -6.80
C ALA A 652 -20.94 11.61 -8.29
N ALA A 653 -21.92 12.34 -8.84
CA ALA A 653 -21.90 12.81 -10.21
C ALA A 653 -20.80 13.85 -10.46
N LEU A 654 -20.63 14.82 -9.55
CA LEU A 654 -19.53 15.79 -9.62
C LEU A 654 -18.15 15.14 -9.45
N GLN A 655 -18.04 14.13 -8.57
CA GLN A 655 -16.80 13.38 -8.41
C GLN A 655 -16.41 12.67 -9.72
N MET A 656 -17.37 11.94 -10.31
CA MET A 656 -17.18 11.24 -11.57
C MET A 656 -16.92 12.19 -12.74
N LEU A 657 -17.62 13.32 -12.80
CA LEU A 657 -17.42 14.36 -13.81
C LEU A 657 -16.02 14.95 -13.73
N GLY A 658 -15.54 15.29 -12.53
CA GLY A 658 -14.19 15.83 -12.38
C GLY A 658 -13.12 14.84 -12.80
N ARG A 659 -13.26 13.55 -12.44
CA ARG A 659 -12.35 12.50 -12.91
C ARG A 659 -12.37 12.35 -14.43
N LEU A 660 -13.56 12.31 -15.04
CA LEU A 660 -13.73 12.21 -16.48
C LEU A 660 -13.06 13.38 -17.21
N ARG A 661 -13.26 14.62 -16.73
CA ARG A 661 -12.63 15.83 -17.31
C ARG A 661 -11.12 15.82 -17.14
N LEU A 662 -10.61 15.33 -16.01
CA LEU A 662 -9.17 15.20 -15.79
C LEU A 662 -8.54 14.20 -16.77
N GLU A 663 -9.18 13.05 -16.97
CA GLU A 663 -8.74 12.04 -17.94
C GLU A 663 -8.78 12.56 -19.40
N ASP A 664 -9.69 13.48 -19.71
CA ASP A 664 -9.77 14.17 -21.01
C ASP A 664 -8.75 15.31 -21.14
N GLY A 665 -7.88 15.53 -20.14
CA GLY A 665 -6.90 16.61 -20.11
C GLY A 665 -7.49 18.01 -19.83
N ARG A 666 -8.77 18.09 -19.46
CA ARG A 666 -9.48 19.33 -19.14
C ARG A 666 -9.38 19.65 -17.65
N THR A 667 -8.15 19.92 -17.19
CA THR A 667 -7.83 20.09 -15.76
C THR A 667 -8.62 21.21 -15.08
N ASP A 668 -8.88 22.33 -15.77
CA ASP A 668 -9.65 23.44 -15.22
C ASP A 668 -11.11 23.05 -14.92
N LEU A 669 -11.75 22.33 -15.84
CA LEU A 669 -13.12 21.84 -15.67
C LEU A 669 -13.19 20.75 -14.59
N ALA A 670 -12.15 19.93 -14.48
CA ALA A 670 -12.05 18.93 -13.42
C ALA A 670 -11.99 19.59 -12.04
N ARG A 671 -11.15 20.62 -11.91
CA ARG A 671 -11.03 21.44 -10.70
C ARG A 671 -12.36 22.10 -10.34
N GLU A 672 -13.02 22.74 -11.31
CA GLU A 672 -14.33 23.38 -11.09
C GLU A 672 -15.37 22.39 -10.56
N ALA A 673 -15.47 21.20 -11.16
CA ALA A 673 -16.42 20.17 -10.72
C ALA A 673 -16.17 19.74 -9.26
N TRP A 674 -14.90 19.57 -8.87
CA TRP A 674 -14.52 19.17 -7.52
C TRP A 674 -14.65 20.31 -6.49
N GLU A 675 -14.35 21.55 -6.87
CA GLU A 675 -14.61 22.72 -6.02
C GLU A 675 -16.11 22.90 -5.76
N ARG A 676 -16.94 22.73 -6.80
CA ARG A 676 -18.40 22.71 -6.67
C ARG A 676 -18.88 21.60 -5.74
N LEU A 677 -18.29 20.40 -5.85
CA LEU A 677 -18.59 19.27 -4.95
C LEU A 677 -18.33 19.66 -3.50
N LEU A 678 -17.14 20.20 -3.20
CA LEU A 678 -16.76 20.55 -1.83
C LEU A 678 -17.57 21.73 -1.27
N ALA A 679 -17.99 22.66 -2.12
CA ALA A 679 -18.79 23.81 -1.71
C ALA A 679 -20.27 23.47 -1.49
N GLN A 680 -20.86 22.67 -2.38
CA GLN A 680 -22.31 22.40 -2.38
C GLN A 680 -22.68 21.12 -1.62
N TYR A 681 -21.75 20.16 -1.52
CA TYR A 681 -21.96 18.86 -0.89
C TYR A 681 -20.87 18.54 0.15
N PRO A 682 -20.70 19.36 1.20
CA PRO A 682 -19.61 19.20 2.18
C PRO A 682 -19.71 17.89 2.99
N GLY A 683 -20.90 17.27 3.06
CA GLY A 683 -21.14 15.98 3.71
C GLY A 683 -20.90 14.75 2.82
N PHE A 684 -20.38 14.93 1.60
CA PHE A 684 -20.07 13.80 0.72
C PHE A 684 -19.00 12.89 1.33
N LEU A 685 -19.29 11.58 1.36
CA LEU A 685 -18.46 10.57 2.04
C LEU A 685 -16.99 10.57 1.58
N PHE A 686 -16.74 10.85 0.31
CA PHE A 686 -15.40 10.82 -0.30
C PHE A 686 -14.81 12.23 -0.53
N SER A 687 -15.23 13.22 0.26
CA SER A 687 -14.72 14.59 0.13
C SER A 687 -13.22 14.72 0.41
N ASP A 688 -12.65 13.87 1.27
CA ASP A 688 -11.20 13.85 1.53
C ASP A 688 -10.40 13.36 0.31
N ASP A 689 -10.87 12.32 -0.38
CA ASP A 689 -10.23 11.84 -1.62
C ASP A 689 -10.19 12.94 -2.69
N VAL A 690 -11.28 13.70 -2.81
CA VAL A 690 -11.37 14.84 -3.73
C VAL A 690 -10.38 15.96 -3.35
N ARG A 691 -10.19 16.24 -2.05
CA ARG A 691 -9.18 17.20 -1.59
C ARG A 691 -7.77 16.73 -1.91
N ASP A 692 -7.51 15.43 -1.79
CA ASP A 692 -6.21 14.84 -2.14
C ASP A 692 -5.93 14.92 -3.63
N GLU A 693 -6.91 14.59 -4.47
CA GLU A 693 -6.81 14.72 -5.92
C GLU A 693 -6.58 16.19 -6.33
N LEU A 694 -7.31 17.15 -5.76
CA LEU A 694 -7.09 18.59 -5.98
C LEU A 694 -5.68 19.06 -5.58
N ARG A 695 -5.12 18.54 -4.47
CA ARG A 695 -3.75 18.87 -4.02
C ARG A 695 -2.67 18.36 -4.96
N ARG A 696 -2.93 17.26 -5.66
CA ARG A 696 -1.99 16.64 -6.63
C ARG A 696 -2.03 17.30 -8.00
N MET A 697 -3.07 18.08 -8.31
CA MET A 697 -3.17 18.77 -9.58
C MET A 697 -2.12 19.90 -9.68
N PRO A 698 -1.47 20.07 -10.85
CA PRO A 698 -0.65 21.24 -11.10
C PRO A 698 -1.49 22.52 -10.96
N ARG A 699 -0.89 23.56 -10.38
CA ARG A 699 -1.53 24.87 -10.18
C ARG A 699 -1.71 25.62 -11.48
#